data_AF-A0A959HUZ6-F1
#
_entry.id   AF-A0A959HUZ6-F1
#
_cell.length_a   1.000
_cell.length_b   1.000
_cell.length_c   1.000
_cell.angle_alpha   90.00
_cell.angle_beta   90.00
_cell.angle_gamma   90.00
#
_symmetry.space_group_name_H-M   'P 1'
#
loop_
_entity.id
_entity.type
_entity.pdbx_description
1 polymer ?
#
loop_
_entity_poly.entity_id
_entity_poly.type
_entity_poly.pdbx_seq_one_letter_code
_entity_poly.pdbx_strand_id
1 'polypeptide(L)'
;NGSFRLCVNNYNQVPEPSGDCPTGVILCDKSPFTVQYVVGQGSNPNEIDGTGCDNTTCKFTESSSSWYKWTCDQSGSLTFTLTPLNPNDDIDFVLYELPNGINNCSGKFDLRCMASGENINAPFSEWQICTGATGLSLTDPDVNETCGCQAGNNNFLKAVDMVQGKSYALVINNYSNSGAGFTVSFGGSGTFLGPTADFSAAPTTICVGESITFTDQSSFVGQIVGWEWNFGPGSTPRTATTRGPHTVRFDQPGRKSVVLTVETDGGCLVTDILTIEVECCEDHFTASADISTLNCPDDQTGAIDFSVDSGYSPYFFNWSSGQTTEDISGLGAGMYTVAVRDNVGCTDTLTYEVTGPPPFSFDTLIVMPTCNGGTDGRVELVVTGGTPPYQFNWQNAGFGPDNFLDNISQGNYAVVIRDANGCEIPMDLAVRELELVLDPTVEAVTPPTCFGFSNGFINLDIANGLGPFQYDWNDGAGYVDESSLTGLTSGFYTVDVLDANLCKGHFEFQIEDYPQLTLALDQMNVSCNGLSDGSASAAVGGGVGSYAYQWSNSGATPEIDNLSAGNYAITVLDGNNCEITGSVEITQPEPVLVDVIDIIDNICFGASDGAITVEGSGGTSPYEFSLDGESFQSSPVFGNLPAGDYTITIRDLEGCEGTTQAAVDQPVELLVDAGPDQFIQLGYETTVHAVASNPLVSYAWSPQDSLRCIGADPCSNVLVNPVNTTTYQVTIVDETGCEATDEVTIHVIKDRPVYIPNGFTPDGDGINDGFTVFGGPAVDRIQELKIFDRWGELVFDTKNIPPSNEGLGWDGTFNGKTVNPGVFVYLAEVRFIDGEVETYSGDVTLVR
;
A
#
# COMPACT_ATOMS: atom_id res chain seq x y z
N ASN A 1 -36.14 4.50 4.76
CA ASN A 1 -36.46 3.58 5.88
C ASN A 1 -36.41 2.16 5.41
N GLY A 2 -35.36 1.42 5.75
CA GLY A 2 -35.21 0.01 5.38
C GLY A 2 -34.07 -0.61 6.16
N SER A 3 -34.29 -0.89 7.45
CA SER A 3 -33.40 -1.74 8.23
C SER A 3 -33.68 -3.20 7.86
N PHE A 4 -32.87 -3.77 6.98
CA PHE A 4 -32.78 -5.22 6.85
C PHE A 4 -32.14 -5.78 8.12
N ARG A 5 -32.97 -6.30 9.02
CA ARG A 5 -32.54 -7.25 10.05
C ARG A 5 -33.06 -8.61 9.65
N LEU A 6 -32.24 -9.36 8.91
CA LEU A 6 -32.37 -10.81 8.88
C LEU A 6 -31.92 -11.31 10.26
N CYS A 7 -32.88 -11.41 11.19
CA CYS A 7 -32.76 -12.37 12.27
C CYS A 7 -33.09 -13.75 11.67
N VAL A 8 -32.18 -14.33 10.89
CA VAL A 8 -32.17 -15.78 10.73
C VAL A 8 -31.50 -16.29 11.99
N ASN A 9 -32.33 -16.44 13.00
CA ASN A 9 -31.98 -17.24 14.14
C ASN A 9 -31.70 -18.65 13.62
N ASN A 10 -30.47 -19.14 13.70
CA ASN A 10 -30.30 -20.48 14.27
C ASN A 10 -30.80 -20.35 15.70
N TYR A 11 -32.13 -20.38 15.88
CA TYR A 11 -32.76 -20.46 17.20
C TYR A 11 -32.57 -21.89 17.66
N ASN A 12 -31.33 -22.26 17.92
CA ASN A 12 -31.08 -23.32 18.85
C ASN A 12 -31.78 -22.89 20.13
N GLN A 13 -32.78 -23.68 20.57
CA GLN A 13 -33.50 -23.41 21.80
C GLN A 13 -32.49 -23.01 22.88
N VAL A 14 -32.80 -21.96 23.66
CA VAL A 14 -32.01 -21.64 24.85
C VAL A 14 -31.85 -22.95 25.62
N PRO A 15 -30.63 -23.50 25.74
CA PRO A 15 -30.44 -24.78 26.38
C PRO A 15 -31.09 -24.69 27.76
N GLU A 16 -31.85 -25.70 28.17
CA GLU A 16 -32.35 -25.77 29.53
C GLU A 16 -31.18 -25.50 30.48
N PRO A 17 -31.23 -24.50 31.38
CA PRO A 17 -30.10 -24.17 32.24
C PRO A 17 -29.68 -25.36 33.12
N SER A 18 -30.60 -26.30 33.37
CA SER A 18 -30.36 -27.57 34.07
C SER A 18 -29.87 -28.71 33.17
N GLY A 19 -29.66 -28.44 31.88
CA GLY A 19 -29.32 -29.43 30.85
C GLY A 19 -27.89 -29.94 30.96
N ASP A 20 -27.74 -31.24 30.77
CA ASP A 20 -26.47 -31.94 30.66
C ASP A 20 -26.23 -32.34 29.18
N CYS A 21 -25.09 -32.93 28.88
CA CYS A 21 -24.66 -33.37 27.55
C CYS A 21 -25.73 -34.02 26.63
N PRO A 22 -26.62 -34.92 27.11
CA PRO A 22 -27.67 -35.49 26.26
C PRO A 22 -28.65 -34.44 25.72
N THR A 23 -28.87 -33.36 26.46
CA THR A 23 -29.79 -32.25 26.14
C THR A 23 -29.10 -31.03 25.53
N GLY A 24 -27.78 -31.10 25.32
CA GLY A 24 -27.02 -30.02 24.68
C GLY A 24 -27.47 -29.75 23.24
N VAL A 25 -27.45 -28.49 22.86
CA VAL A 25 -27.78 -28.01 21.52
C VAL A 25 -26.76 -28.54 20.51
N ILE A 26 -27.22 -29.10 19.39
CA ILE A 26 -26.32 -29.54 18.31
C ILE A 26 -26.09 -28.39 17.33
N LEU A 27 -24.83 -27.97 17.19
CA LEU A 27 -24.40 -27.02 16.18
C LEU A 27 -24.05 -27.75 14.88
N CYS A 28 -24.58 -27.23 13.78
CA CYS A 28 -24.43 -27.79 12.43
C CYS A 28 -23.79 -26.83 11.45
N ASP A 29 -23.70 -25.54 11.80
CA ASP A 29 -22.93 -24.54 11.09
C ASP A 29 -22.29 -23.57 12.09
N LYS A 30 -21.36 -22.75 11.58
CA LYS A 30 -20.56 -21.79 12.36
C LYS A 30 -21.16 -20.39 12.40
N SER A 31 -22.42 -20.22 12.01
CA SER A 31 -23.07 -18.90 12.01
C SER A 31 -23.09 -18.33 13.43
N PRO A 32 -22.77 -17.05 13.60
CA PRO A 32 -22.79 -16.43 14.92
C PRO A 32 -24.21 -16.42 15.49
N PHE A 33 -24.34 -16.60 16.80
CA PHE A 33 -25.65 -16.58 17.48
C PHE A 33 -25.61 -15.80 18.80
N THR A 34 -26.79 -15.42 19.28
CA THR A 34 -26.99 -14.68 20.53
C THR A 34 -27.91 -15.44 21.47
N VAL A 35 -27.47 -15.62 22.71
CA VAL A 35 -28.21 -16.20 23.82
C VAL A 35 -28.66 -15.07 24.72
N GLN A 36 -29.96 -14.84 24.81
CA GLN A 36 -30.51 -13.67 25.50
C GLN A 36 -30.58 -13.80 27.02
N TYR A 37 -30.50 -15.02 27.56
CA TYR A 37 -30.62 -15.26 29.00
C TYR A 37 -29.98 -16.58 29.42
N VAL A 38 -29.04 -16.52 30.38
CA VAL A 38 -28.43 -17.67 31.07
C VAL A 38 -28.13 -17.24 32.51
N VAL A 39 -28.51 -18.04 33.52
CA VAL A 39 -28.26 -17.74 34.94
C VAL A 39 -27.64 -18.94 35.66
N GLY A 40 -26.44 -18.75 36.18
CA GLY A 40 -25.77 -19.61 37.15
C GLY A 40 -26.20 -19.30 38.59
N GLN A 41 -26.37 -20.32 39.44
CA GLN A 41 -26.52 -20.10 40.89
C GLN A 41 -25.13 -20.07 41.52
N GLY A 42 -24.66 -18.90 41.96
CA GLY A 42 -23.76 -18.91 43.09
C GLY A 42 -23.14 -17.57 43.47
N SER A 43 -22.49 -17.61 44.62
CA SER A 43 -22.01 -16.48 45.41
C SER A 43 -20.50 -16.58 45.68
N ASN A 44 -19.76 -17.29 44.83
CA ASN A 44 -18.31 -17.50 44.96
C ASN A 44 -17.61 -17.09 43.65
N PRO A 45 -16.83 -16.00 43.63
CA PRO A 45 -16.25 -15.40 42.41
C PRO A 45 -15.02 -16.12 41.83
N ASN A 46 -14.62 -17.29 42.35
CA ASN A 46 -13.28 -17.82 42.10
C ASN A 46 -13.14 -19.26 41.60
N GLU A 47 -14.19 -20.04 41.30
CA GLU A 47 -14.00 -21.50 41.41
C GLU A 47 -14.75 -22.40 40.40
N ILE A 48 -13.99 -22.86 39.39
CA ILE A 48 -13.92 -24.29 39.01
C ILE A 48 -13.51 -25.09 40.28
N ASP A 49 -14.47 -25.34 41.17
CA ASP A 49 -14.44 -26.15 42.40
C ASP A 49 -13.27 -25.94 43.40
N GLY A 50 -12.65 -24.75 43.42
CA GLY A 50 -11.64 -24.35 44.42
C GLY A 50 -10.36 -25.16 44.41
N THR A 51 -10.18 -25.93 43.36
CA THR A 51 -8.93 -26.58 43.05
C THR A 51 -8.15 -25.69 42.11
N GLY A 52 -6.97 -25.25 42.56
CA GLY A 52 -5.97 -24.74 41.64
C GLY A 52 -5.80 -25.69 40.45
N CYS A 53 -5.55 -25.13 39.28
CA CYS A 53 -5.27 -25.85 38.03
C CYS A 53 -3.87 -26.50 38.11
N ASP A 54 -3.67 -27.42 39.04
CA ASP A 54 -2.36 -28.01 39.34
C ASP A 54 -2.01 -29.17 38.41
N ASN A 55 -2.98 -29.74 37.68
CA ASN A 55 -2.78 -30.94 36.84
C ASN A 55 -3.87 -31.06 35.77
N THR A 56 -3.50 -31.01 34.48
CA THR A 56 -4.10 -31.59 33.23
C THR A 56 -5.61 -31.95 33.14
N THR A 57 -6.48 -31.46 34.03
CA THR A 57 -7.88 -31.85 34.21
C THR A 57 -8.60 -30.69 34.88
N CYS A 58 -9.54 -30.07 34.18
CA CYS A 58 -10.38 -28.98 34.65
C CYS A 58 -11.52 -29.58 35.48
N LYS A 59 -11.53 -29.37 36.81
CA LYS A 59 -12.59 -29.89 37.68
C LYS A 59 -13.85 -29.02 37.63
N PHE A 60 -14.57 -29.10 36.52
CA PHE A 60 -15.80 -28.34 36.31
C PHE A 60 -17.02 -29.07 36.88
N THR A 61 -17.76 -28.44 37.78
CA THR A 61 -19.01 -28.97 38.35
C THR A 61 -20.21 -28.44 37.55
N GLU A 62 -20.97 -29.32 36.90
CA GLU A 62 -22.00 -29.00 35.89
C GLU A 62 -23.32 -28.44 36.48
N SER A 63 -23.26 -27.35 37.23
CA SER A 63 -24.47 -26.64 37.69
C SER A 63 -24.76 -25.42 36.83
N SER A 64 -25.96 -25.38 36.23
CA SER A 64 -26.52 -24.22 35.52
C SER A 64 -25.81 -23.78 34.22
N SER A 65 -25.30 -24.74 33.42
CA SER A 65 -24.49 -24.48 32.22
C SER A 65 -25.25 -24.67 30.90
N SER A 66 -24.91 -23.89 29.87
CA SER A 66 -25.39 -24.06 28.50
C SER A 66 -24.44 -24.94 27.68
N TRP A 67 -24.97 -26.03 27.10
CA TRP A 67 -24.19 -26.98 26.30
C TRP A 67 -24.43 -26.81 24.81
N TYR A 68 -23.35 -26.64 24.05
CA TYR A 68 -23.34 -26.63 22.60
C TYR A 68 -22.37 -27.68 22.08
N LYS A 69 -22.84 -28.64 21.29
CA LYS A 69 -22.05 -29.78 20.83
C LYS A 69 -22.09 -29.92 19.32
N TRP A 70 -21.03 -30.44 18.72
CA TRP A 70 -20.96 -30.66 17.27
C TRP A 70 -20.07 -31.85 16.94
N THR A 71 -20.19 -32.36 15.72
CA THR A 71 -19.22 -33.30 15.14
C THR A 71 -18.47 -32.57 14.05
N CYS A 72 -17.15 -32.70 14.01
CA CYS A 72 -16.34 -32.11 12.96
C CYS A 72 -16.55 -32.88 11.65
N ASP A 73 -16.99 -32.19 10.61
CA ASP A 73 -17.19 -32.75 9.27
C ASP A 73 -15.89 -32.75 8.46
N GLN A 74 -15.23 -31.59 8.34
CA GLN A 74 -13.88 -31.48 7.76
C GLN A 74 -12.87 -31.03 8.80
N SER A 75 -11.77 -31.78 8.92
CA SER A 75 -10.65 -31.45 9.81
C SER A 75 -10.12 -30.03 9.52
N GLY A 76 -9.78 -29.29 10.57
CA GLY A 76 -9.30 -27.93 10.43
C GLY A 76 -9.25 -27.21 11.77
N SER A 77 -8.95 -25.91 11.74
CA SER A 77 -8.90 -25.11 12.95
C SER A 77 -10.29 -24.66 13.40
N LEU A 78 -10.51 -24.56 14.69
CA LEU A 78 -11.68 -23.91 15.30
C LEU A 78 -11.22 -22.72 16.14
N THR A 79 -11.82 -21.59 15.86
CA THR A 79 -11.72 -20.35 16.63
C THR A 79 -13.13 -19.96 17.06
N PHE A 80 -13.30 -19.39 18.25
CA PHE A 80 -14.55 -18.79 18.66
C PHE A 80 -14.32 -17.63 19.62
N THR A 81 -15.24 -16.67 19.59
CA THR A 81 -15.26 -15.51 20.47
C THR A 81 -16.57 -15.49 21.24
N LEU A 82 -16.49 -15.46 22.56
CA LEU A 82 -17.62 -15.27 23.46
C LEU A 82 -17.69 -13.80 23.87
N THR A 83 -18.88 -13.22 23.88
CA THR A 83 -19.06 -11.83 24.32
C THR A 83 -20.28 -11.71 25.23
N PRO A 84 -20.12 -11.30 26.50
CA PRO A 84 -21.26 -11.09 27.38
C PRO A 84 -22.15 -9.96 26.87
N LEU A 85 -23.47 -10.11 27.01
CA LEU A 85 -24.43 -9.05 26.64
C LEU A 85 -24.50 -7.94 27.69
N ASN A 86 -24.18 -8.25 28.95
CA ASN A 86 -23.90 -7.27 30.01
C ASN A 86 -22.41 -7.32 30.34
N PRO A 87 -21.64 -6.24 30.15
CA PRO A 87 -20.19 -6.25 30.42
C PRO A 87 -19.78 -6.62 31.85
N ASN A 88 -20.70 -6.57 32.82
CA ASN A 88 -20.44 -7.00 34.20
C ASN A 88 -20.73 -8.49 34.43
N ASP A 89 -21.17 -9.22 33.40
CA ASP A 89 -21.40 -10.66 33.49
C ASP A 89 -20.09 -11.41 33.34
N ASP A 90 -19.89 -12.35 34.26
CA ASP A 90 -18.73 -13.22 34.28
C ASP A 90 -19.04 -14.54 33.59
N ILE A 91 -18.27 -14.85 32.55
CA ILE A 91 -18.52 -16.00 31.67
C ILE A 91 -17.35 -16.96 31.73
N ASP A 92 -17.66 -18.16 32.20
CA ASP A 92 -16.74 -19.29 32.20
C ASP A 92 -17.10 -20.25 31.09
N PHE A 93 -16.10 -20.93 30.52
CA PHE A 93 -16.36 -21.98 29.55
C PHE A 93 -15.38 -23.14 29.62
N VAL A 94 -15.85 -24.30 29.16
CA VAL A 94 -15.05 -25.49 28.94
C VAL A 94 -15.35 -26.07 27.56
N LEU A 95 -14.31 -26.41 26.80
CA LEU A 95 -14.39 -27.14 25.56
C LEU A 95 -13.92 -28.58 25.79
N TYR A 96 -14.77 -29.55 25.48
CA TYR A 96 -14.49 -30.98 25.58
C TYR A 96 -14.34 -31.64 24.21
N GLU A 97 -13.51 -32.69 24.14
CA GLU A 97 -13.62 -33.75 23.13
C GLU A 97 -14.52 -34.87 23.69
N LEU A 98 -15.46 -35.34 22.87
CA LEU A 98 -16.38 -36.44 23.17
C LEU A 98 -15.97 -37.69 22.38
N PRO A 99 -15.06 -38.52 22.92
CA PRO A 99 -14.43 -39.62 22.17
C PRO A 99 -15.41 -40.73 21.77
N ASN A 100 -16.52 -40.85 22.49
CA ASN A 100 -17.53 -41.88 22.30
C ASN A 100 -18.74 -41.38 21.49
N GLY A 101 -18.61 -40.22 20.84
CA GLY A 101 -19.62 -39.59 19.98
C GLY A 101 -20.45 -38.51 20.68
N ILE A 102 -21.15 -37.71 19.87
CA ILE A 102 -21.85 -36.48 20.28
C ILE A 102 -22.92 -36.65 21.37
N ASN A 103 -23.44 -37.87 21.56
CA ASN A 103 -24.46 -38.16 22.57
C ASN A 103 -23.90 -38.87 23.82
N ASN A 104 -22.58 -39.08 23.90
CA ASN A 104 -21.94 -39.81 24.99
C ASN A 104 -20.80 -39.00 25.62
N CYS A 105 -21.10 -38.37 26.76
CA CYS A 105 -20.13 -37.61 27.54
C CYS A 105 -19.38 -38.42 28.61
N SER A 106 -19.58 -39.74 28.66
CA SER A 106 -18.77 -40.60 29.52
C SER A 106 -17.33 -40.64 28.99
N GLY A 107 -16.38 -40.27 29.84
CA GLY A 107 -14.96 -40.23 29.47
C GLY A 107 -14.58 -39.07 28.54
N LYS A 108 -15.35 -37.96 28.58
CA LYS A 108 -14.97 -36.69 27.92
C LYS A 108 -13.58 -36.23 28.38
N PHE A 109 -12.85 -35.58 27.47
CA PHE A 109 -11.52 -35.03 27.74
C PHE A 109 -11.52 -33.52 27.58
N ASP A 110 -10.94 -32.81 28.54
CA ASP A 110 -10.90 -31.35 28.54
C ASP A 110 -9.88 -30.89 27.49
N LEU A 111 -10.36 -30.16 26.48
CA LEU A 111 -9.48 -29.53 25.50
C LEU A 111 -9.05 -28.15 25.96
N ARG A 112 -9.99 -27.35 26.50
CA ARG A 112 -9.76 -26.01 27.01
C ARG A 112 -10.71 -25.73 28.16
N CYS A 113 -10.27 -24.99 29.17
CA CYS A 113 -11.16 -24.41 30.17
C CYS A 113 -10.67 -23.00 30.49
N MET A 114 -11.59 -22.10 30.76
CA MET A 114 -11.31 -20.74 31.17
C MET A 114 -12.26 -20.38 32.31
N ALA A 115 -11.69 -19.83 33.38
CA ALA A 115 -12.41 -19.12 34.42
C ALA A 115 -12.03 -17.65 34.29
N SER A 116 -12.98 -16.80 33.94
CA SER A 116 -12.80 -15.34 33.95
C SER A 116 -13.04 -14.89 35.39
N GLY A 117 -12.19 -14.05 35.96
CA GLY A 117 -12.24 -13.72 37.38
C GLY A 117 -11.86 -12.27 37.67
N GLU A 118 -12.87 -11.41 37.75
CA GLU A 118 -12.90 -10.10 38.45
C GLU A 118 -11.58 -9.31 38.61
N ASN A 119 -11.36 -8.33 37.73
CA ASN A 119 -10.53 -7.15 38.02
C ASN A 119 -11.25 -6.23 39.02
N ILE A 120 -11.42 -6.67 40.28
CA ILE A 120 -12.04 -5.88 41.35
C ILE A 120 -11.27 -4.54 41.49
N ASN A 121 -11.92 -3.45 41.09
CA ASN A 121 -11.48 -2.04 41.11
C ASN A 121 -10.70 -1.50 39.89
N ALA A 122 -10.57 -2.24 38.78
CA ALA A 122 -9.99 -1.65 37.56
C ALA A 122 -11.01 -0.71 36.87
N PRO A 123 -10.61 0.50 36.42
CA PRO A 123 -11.48 1.39 35.66
C PRO A 123 -11.90 0.76 34.32
N PHE A 124 -13.11 1.08 33.85
CA PHE A 124 -13.75 0.49 32.64
C PHE A 124 -12.88 0.46 31.38
N SER A 125 -11.87 1.34 31.26
CA SER A 125 -10.90 1.37 30.15
C SER A 125 -9.87 0.25 30.16
N GLU A 126 -9.74 -0.47 31.29
CA GLU A 126 -8.79 -1.57 31.49
C GLU A 126 -9.47 -2.95 31.42
N TRP A 127 -10.80 -2.98 31.31
CA TRP A 127 -11.56 -4.20 31.00
C TRP A 127 -11.42 -4.49 29.50
N GLN A 128 -10.38 -5.22 29.11
CA GLN A 128 -10.30 -5.74 27.75
C GLN A 128 -11.25 -6.94 27.63
N ILE A 129 -12.31 -6.78 26.85
CA ILE A 129 -13.17 -7.88 26.42
C ILE A 129 -12.26 -8.95 25.81
N CYS A 130 -12.35 -10.18 26.32
CA CYS A 130 -11.61 -11.35 25.84
C CYS A 130 -11.91 -11.65 24.35
N THR A 131 -11.25 -10.93 23.43
CA THR A 131 -11.68 -10.79 22.01
C THR A 131 -10.77 -11.48 20.99
N GLY A 132 -9.83 -12.33 21.41
CA GLY A 132 -9.04 -13.10 20.46
C GLY A 132 -9.76 -14.31 19.90
N ALA A 133 -9.10 -14.95 18.93
CA ALA A 133 -9.64 -16.04 18.12
C ALA A 133 -10.08 -17.28 18.94
N THR A 134 -9.67 -17.43 20.19
CA THR A 134 -10.05 -18.56 21.06
C THR A 134 -10.50 -18.08 22.44
N GLY A 135 -11.01 -16.84 22.51
CA GLY A 135 -11.57 -16.26 23.72
C GLY A 135 -10.58 -15.58 24.67
N LEU A 136 -9.43 -15.05 24.21
CA LEU A 136 -8.50 -14.23 25.03
C LEU A 136 -7.91 -13.06 24.22
N SER A 137 -7.74 -11.89 24.83
CA SER A 137 -6.98 -10.78 24.21
C SER A 137 -5.48 -11.14 24.12
N LEU A 138 -4.79 -10.76 23.04
CA LEU A 138 -3.33 -10.91 22.90
C LEU A 138 -2.55 -10.07 23.92
N THR A 139 -3.22 -9.14 24.60
CA THR A 139 -2.61 -8.14 25.48
C THR A 139 -3.15 -8.20 26.90
N ASP A 140 -3.80 -9.31 27.31
CA ASP A 140 -4.37 -9.44 28.65
C ASP A 140 -3.24 -9.43 29.72
N PRO A 141 -3.24 -8.47 30.65
CA PRO A 141 -2.21 -8.35 31.67
C PRO A 141 -2.49 -9.19 32.93
N ASP A 142 -3.61 -9.92 33.00
CA ASP A 142 -3.95 -10.66 34.22
C ASP A 142 -3.09 -11.92 34.40
N VAL A 143 -2.23 -11.88 35.42
CA VAL A 143 -1.34 -12.97 35.83
C VAL A 143 -1.91 -13.79 37.00
N ASN A 144 -3.05 -13.37 37.55
CA ASN A 144 -3.69 -14.01 38.71
C ASN A 144 -4.82 -14.98 38.33
N GLU A 145 -5.17 -15.10 37.06
CA GLU A 145 -6.09 -16.12 36.59
C GLU A 145 -5.38 -17.46 36.39
N THR A 146 -5.62 -18.37 37.33
CA THR A 146 -4.98 -19.67 37.40
C THR A 146 -5.64 -20.70 36.49
N CYS A 147 -5.59 -20.56 35.16
CA CYS A 147 -5.61 -21.66 34.15
C CYS A 147 -5.34 -21.09 32.73
N GLY A 148 -4.07 -20.80 32.33
CA GLY A 148 -3.75 -20.57 30.89
C GLY A 148 -2.97 -19.32 30.51
N CYS A 149 -2.76 -18.38 31.43
CA CYS A 149 -2.09 -17.10 31.16
C CYS A 149 -0.62 -17.02 31.65
N GLN A 150 -0.02 -18.13 32.09
CA GLN A 150 1.41 -18.14 32.47
C GLN A 150 2.31 -18.02 31.23
N ALA A 151 3.32 -17.15 31.31
CA ALA A 151 4.30 -16.92 30.25
C ALA A 151 4.92 -18.24 29.75
N GLY A 152 4.68 -18.58 28.49
CA GLY A 152 5.15 -19.82 27.85
C GLY A 152 4.10 -20.93 27.72
N ASN A 153 2.90 -20.78 28.30
CA ASN A 153 1.81 -21.75 28.20
C ASN A 153 0.66 -21.23 27.31
N ASN A 154 0.98 -20.85 26.07
CA ASN A 154 0.09 -20.19 25.10
C ASN A 154 -0.97 -21.12 24.46
N ASN A 155 -1.48 -22.12 25.18
CA ASN A 155 -2.45 -23.10 24.64
C ASN A 155 -3.77 -22.45 24.17
N PHE A 156 -4.02 -21.20 24.56
CA PHE A 156 -5.18 -20.40 24.20
C PHE A 156 -4.95 -19.37 23.08
N LEU A 157 -3.74 -19.28 22.50
CA LEU A 157 -3.49 -18.46 21.30
C LEU A 157 -3.59 -19.27 19.99
N LYS A 158 -3.50 -20.61 20.09
CA LYS A 158 -3.63 -21.50 18.93
C LYS A 158 -5.07 -21.98 18.80
N ALA A 159 -5.62 -21.87 17.60
CA ALA A 159 -6.91 -22.46 17.25
C ALA A 159 -6.94 -23.96 17.58
N VAL A 160 -8.13 -24.46 17.94
CA VAL A 160 -8.31 -25.88 18.30
C VAL A 160 -8.27 -26.71 17.02
N ASP A 161 -7.37 -27.69 16.96
CA ASP A 161 -7.26 -28.60 15.82
C ASP A 161 -8.40 -29.63 15.87
N MET A 162 -9.47 -29.38 15.10
CA MET A 162 -10.57 -30.32 14.95
C MET A 162 -10.21 -31.44 13.98
N VAL A 163 -10.61 -32.67 14.32
CA VAL A 163 -10.40 -33.86 13.51
C VAL A 163 -11.75 -34.38 13.02
N GLN A 164 -11.85 -34.60 11.71
CA GLN A 164 -13.03 -35.15 11.05
C GLN A 164 -13.54 -36.41 11.78
N GLY A 165 -14.86 -36.45 11.99
CA GLY A 165 -15.56 -37.55 12.66
C GLY A 165 -15.51 -37.51 14.19
N LYS A 166 -14.69 -36.64 14.80
CA LYS A 166 -14.71 -36.44 16.26
C LYS A 166 -15.79 -35.47 16.67
N SER A 167 -16.35 -35.69 17.86
CA SER A 167 -17.37 -34.83 18.46
C SER A 167 -16.77 -33.96 19.58
N TYR A 168 -17.32 -32.77 19.75
CA TYR A 168 -16.86 -31.74 20.67
C TYR A 168 -18.06 -31.11 21.39
N ALA A 169 -17.82 -30.54 22.58
CA ALA A 169 -18.83 -29.78 23.30
C ALA A 169 -18.24 -28.53 23.96
N LEU A 170 -18.79 -27.36 23.64
CA LEU A 170 -18.56 -26.10 24.32
C LEU A 170 -19.64 -25.90 25.38
N VAL A 171 -19.21 -25.84 26.63
CA VAL A 171 -20.04 -25.65 27.83
C VAL A 171 -19.76 -24.26 28.35
N ILE A 172 -20.80 -23.45 28.51
CA ILE A 172 -20.67 -22.04 28.91
C ILE A 172 -21.53 -21.82 30.15
N ASN A 173 -20.96 -21.18 31.17
CA ASN A 173 -21.67 -20.77 32.37
C ASN A 173 -21.68 -19.24 32.45
N ASN A 174 -22.81 -18.65 32.85
CA ASN A 174 -22.92 -17.22 33.12
C ASN A 174 -23.16 -17.04 34.62
N TYR A 175 -22.12 -16.70 35.36
CA TYR A 175 -22.16 -16.64 36.81
C TYR A 175 -22.39 -15.20 37.28
N SER A 176 -23.51 -14.62 36.85
CA SER A 176 -23.92 -13.28 37.24
C SER A 176 -25.39 -13.24 37.68
N ASN A 177 -25.71 -12.35 38.62
CA ASN A 177 -27.09 -12.07 39.01
C ASN A 177 -27.90 -11.31 37.93
N SER A 178 -27.25 -10.87 36.85
CA SER A 178 -27.88 -10.05 35.81
C SER A 178 -28.67 -10.89 34.81
N GLY A 179 -28.19 -12.11 34.51
CA GLY A 179 -28.82 -13.04 33.58
C GLY A 179 -28.86 -12.56 32.13
N ALA A 180 -28.02 -11.60 31.73
CA ALA A 180 -28.15 -10.95 30.43
C ALA A 180 -27.71 -11.81 29.23
N GLY A 181 -27.03 -12.93 29.43
CA GLY A 181 -26.63 -13.87 28.37
C GLY A 181 -25.39 -13.43 27.58
N PHE A 182 -25.15 -14.01 26.40
CA PHE A 182 -23.91 -13.83 25.62
C PHE A 182 -24.10 -14.03 24.11
N THR A 183 -23.14 -13.58 23.30
CA THR A 183 -23.02 -13.93 21.89
C THR A 183 -21.83 -14.86 21.66
N VAL A 184 -21.93 -15.70 20.62
CA VAL A 184 -20.86 -16.58 20.16
C VAL A 184 -20.62 -16.33 18.69
N SER A 185 -19.36 -16.12 18.30
CA SER A 185 -18.94 -16.04 16.89
C SER A 185 -17.86 -17.09 16.62
N PHE A 186 -18.09 -18.00 15.67
CA PHE A 186 -17.12 -19.03 15.30
C PHE A 186 -16.30 -18.63 14.07
N GLY A 187 -15.09 -19.19 13.94
CA GLY A 187 -14.20 -19.03 12.80
C GLY A 187 -13.35 -20.29 12.54
N GLY A 188 -12.18 -20.12 11.93
CA GLY A 188 -11.26 -21.22 11.59
C GLY A 188 -11.67 -22.00 10.34
N SER A 189 -10.89 -23.03 9.97
CA SER A 189 -11.08 -23.79 8.73
C SER A 189 -11.92 -25.06 8.86
N GLY A 190 -12.11 -25.61 10.07
CA GLY A 190 -12.90 -26.83 10.25
C GLY A 190 -14.41 -26.56 10.16
N THR A 191 -15.19 -27.54 9.67
CA THR A 191 -16.64 -27.44 9.49
C THR A 191 -17.40 -28.31 10.48
N PHE A 192 -18.66 -27.95 10.77
CA PHE A 192 -19.56 -28.75 11.58
C PHE A 192 -20.39 -29.65 10.67
N LEU A 193 -20.66 -30.87 11.11
CA LEU A 193 -21.51 -31.81 10.39
C LEU A 193 -22.96 -31.39 10.55
N GLY A 194 -23.57 -30.97 9.44
CA GLY A 194 -24.96 -30.52 9.38
C GLY A 194 -25.61 -30.80 8.03
N PRO A 195 -26.95 -30.66 7.92
CA PRO A 195 -27.65 -30.77 6.65
C PRO A 195 -27.30 -29.56 5.78
N THR A 196 -27.42 -29.71 4.47
CA THR A 196 -27.51 -28.58 3.54
C THR A 196 -28.97 -28.40 3.18
N ALA A 197 -29.57 -27.28 3.61
CA ALA A 197 -30.88 -26.87 3.13
C ALA A 197 -30.74 -26.38 1.68
N ASP A 198 -31.57 -26.90 0.78
CA ASP A 198 -31.56 -26.52 -0.64
C ASP A 198 -32.93 -26.81 -1.26
N PHE A 199 -33.41 -25.92 -2.11
CA PHE A 199 -34.62 -26.14 -2.89
C PHE A 199 -34.66 -25.32 -4.18
N SER A 200 -35.42 -25.82 -5.15
CA SER A 200 -35.57 -25.17 -6.45
C SER A 200 -37.03 -24.88 -6.78
N ALA A 201 -37.22 -23.86 -7.62
CA ALA A 201 -38.47 -23.57 -8.28
C ALA A 201 -38.20 -23.10 -9.71
N ALA A 202 -39.02 -23.56 -10.65
CA ALA A 202 -38.95 -23.13 -12.04
C ALA A 202 -40.37 -22.94 -12.60
N PRO A 203 -40.64 -21.85 -13.34
CA PRO A 203 -39.75 -20.71 -13.60
C PRO A 203 -39.58 -19.79 -12.37
N THR A 204 -38.59 -18.89 -12.38
CA THR A 204 -38.34 -17.92 -11.28
C THR A 204 -39.18 -16.64 -11.40
N THR A 205 -39.93 -16.50 -12.48
CA THR A 205 -40.91 -15.43 -12.74
C THR A 205 -42.23 -16.08 -13.16
N ILE A 206 -43.34 -15.69 -12.53
CA ILE A 206 -44.69 -16.19 -12.83
C ILE A 206 -45.71 -15.04 -12.86
N CYS A 207 -46.87 -15.27 -13.48
CA CYS A 207 -47.95 -14.29 -13.45
C CYS A 207 -48.71 -14.34 -12.11
N VAL A 208 -49.31 -13.21 -11.71
CA VAL A 208 -50.26 -13.17 -10.59
C VAL A 208 -51.36 -14.23 -10.80
N GLY A 209 -51.62 -15.06 -9.79
CA GLY A 209 -52.63 -16.13 -9.84
C GLY A 209 -52.16 -17.47 -10.43
N GLU A 210 -51.00 -17.51 -11.11
CA GLU A 210 -50.39 -18.76 -11.58
C GLU A 210 -49.79 -19.59 -10.44
N SER A 211 -49.62 -20.88 -10.70
CA SER A 211 -49.04 -21.83 -9.74
C SER A 211 -47.56 -22.07 -10.04
N ILE A 212 -46.72 -22.03 -9.01
CA ILE A 212 -45.31 -22.42 -9.05
C ILE A 212 -45.07 -23.59 -8.10
N THR A 213 -44.15 -24.50 -8.47
CA THR A 213 -43.82 -25.67 -7.64
C THR A 213 -42.42 -25.53 -7.04
N PHE A 214 -42.33 -25.62 -5.71
CA PHE A 214 -41.08 -25.66 -4.95
C PHE A 214 -40.72 -27.11 -4.62
N THR A 215 -39.49 -27.52 -4.92
CA THR A 215 -39.00 -28.89 -4.71
C THR A 215 -37.78 -28.90 -3.81
N ASP A 216 -37.85 -29.59 -2.67
CA ASP A 216 -36.72 -29.83 -1.77
C ASP A 216 -35.61 -30.62 -2.45
N GLN A 217 -34.39 -30.13 -2.29
CA GLN A 217 -33.13 -30.77 -2.70
C GLN A 217 -32.17 -30.92 -1.52
N SER A 218 -32.63 -30.62 -0.31
CA SER A 218 -31.83 -30.69 0.90
C SER A 218 -31.22 -32.07 1.09
N SER A 219 -29.98 -32.07 1.58
CA SER A 219 -29.17 -33.29 1.73
C SER A 219 -28.49 -33.33 3.08
N PHE A 220 -28.32 -34.53 3.62
CA PHE A 220 -27.58 -34.77 4.86
C PHE A 220 -27.00 -36.19 4.83
N VAL A 221 -25.82 -36.37 5.41
CA VAL A 221 -25.19 -37.70 5.58
C VAL A 221 -25.99 -38.56 6.57
N GLY A 222 -26.67 -37.93 7.55
CA GLY A 222 -27.64 -38.57 8.45
C GLY A 222 -29.09 -38.50 7.91
N GLN A 223 -30.09 -38.55 8.80
CA GLN A 223 -31.50 -38.44 8.41
C GLN A 223 -32.02 -37.02 8.62
N ILE A 224 -32.75 -36.49 7.63
CA ILE A 224 -33.58 -35.29 7.79
C ILE A 224 -34.98 -35.76 8.20
N VAL A 225 -35.49 -35.23 9.31
CA VAL A 225 -36.75 -35.64 9.95
C VAL A 225 -37.83 -34.56 9.92
N GLY A 226 -37.48 -33.30 9.66
CA GLY A 226 -38.42 -32.17 9.64
C GLY A 226 -38.18 -31.20 8.48
N TRP A 227 -39.27 -30.61 7.98
CA TRP A 227 -39.28 -29.51 7.00
C TRP A 227 -40.27 -28.46 7.46
N GLU A 228 -39.91 -27.19 7.34
CA GLU A 228 -40.80 -26.05 7.56
C GLU A 228 -40.66 -25.07 6.40
N TRP A 229 -41.72 -24.91 5.63
CA TRP A 229 -41.81 -24.00 4.50
C TRP A 229 -42.62 -22.77 4.89
N ASN A 230 -42.14 -21.60 4.49
CA ASN A 230 -42.89 -20.34 4.52
C ASN A 230 -42.79 -19.67 3.15
N PHE A 231 -43.90 -19.59 2.44
CA PHE A 231 -43.96 -19.04 1.09
C PHE A 231 -44.23 -17.52 1.06
N GLY A 232 -44.39 -16.88 2.22
CA GLY A 232 -44.59 -15.43 2.33
C GLY A 232 -46.05 -14.97 2.22
N PRO A 233 -46.33 -13.67 2.42
CA PRO A 233 -47.69 -13.11 2.34
C PRO A 233 -48.27 -13.15 0.92
N GLY A 234 -49.59 -13.31 0.81
CA GLY A 234 -50.30 -13.44 -0.48
C GLY A 234 -50.12 -14.79 -1.17
N SER A 235 -49.49 -15.76 -0.50
CA SER A 235 -49.31 -17.11 -1.02
C SER A 235 -50.38 -18.08 -0.50
N THR A 236 -50.79 -19.03 -1.35
CA THR A 236 -51.70 -20.13 -0.98
C THR A 236 -51.11 -21.48 -1.46
N PRO A 237 -50.80 -22.43 -0.56
CA PRO A 237 -50.79 -22.31 0.91
C PRO A 237 -49.66 -21.37 1.39
N ARG A 238 -49.80 -20.83 2.61
CA ARG A 238 -48.80 -19.90 3.19
C ARG A 238 -47.60 -20.60 3.80
N THR A 239 -47.81 -21.79 4.36
CA THR A 239 -46.77 -22.62 4.97
C THR A 239 -47.01 -24.10 4.65
N ALA A 240 -45.97 -24.93 4.79
CA ALA A 240 -46.08 -26.39 4.70
C ALA A 240 -45.02 -27.06 5.58
N THR A 241 -45.25 -28.30 6.04
CA THR A 241 -44.32 -28.99 6.95
C THR A 241 -43.84 -30.35 6.45
N THR A 242 -44.08 -30.66 5.19
CA THR A 242 -43.58 -31.89 4.54
C THR A 242 -42.47 -31.55 3.55
N ARG A 243 -41.67 -32.56 3.17
CA ARG A 243 -40.55 -32.43 2.23
C ARG A 243 -40.91 -31.74 0.91
N GLY A 244 -42.16 -31.79 0.48
CA GLY A 244 -42.56 -31.32 -0.85
C GLY A 244 -42.42 -32.41 -1.92
N PRO A 245 -42.62 -32.06 -3.21
CA PRO A 245 -42.80 -30.69 -3.71
C PRO A 245 -44.13 -30.05 -3.30
N HIS A 246 -44.17 -28.72 -3.26
CA HIS A 246 -45.34 -27.91 -2.92
C HIS A 246 -45.72 -26.99 -4.07
N THR A 247 -47.00 -26.97 -4.44
CA THR A 247 -47.53 -26.04 -5.45
C THR A 247 -48.19 -24.85 -4.75
N VAL A 248 -47.75 -23.65 -5.11
CA VAL A 248 -48.10 -22.39 -4.45
C VAL A 248 -48.58 -21.38 -5.49
N ARG A 249 -49.59 -20.60 -5.14
CA ARG A 249 -50.06 -19.45 -5.95
C ARG A 249 -49.87 -18.16 -5.19
N PHE A 250 -49.56 -17.07 -5.90
CA PHE A 250 -49.45 -15.72 -5.33
C PHE A 250 -50.54 -14.80 -5.88
N ASP A 251 -51.23 -14.07 -4.99
CA ASP A 251 -52.38 -13.21 -5.32
C ASP A 251 -52.03 -11.73 -5.52
N GLN A 252 -50.76 -11.37 -5.37
CA GLN A 252 -50.25 -10.01 -5.51
C GLN A 252 -48.90 -10.00 -6.23
N PRO A 253 -48.64 -9.00 -7.10
CA PRO A 253 -47.36 -8.88 -7.79
C PRO A 253 -46.21 -8.48 -6.86
N GLY A 254 -45.00 -8.49 -7.39
CA GLY A 254 -43.73 -8.13 -6.77
C GLY A 254 -42.95 -9.32 -6.20
N ARG A 255 -41.71 -9.02 -5.79
CA ARG A 255 -40.76 -9.96 -5.20
C ARG A 255 -41.30 -10.68 -3.97
N LYS A 256 -41.26 -12.02 -3.99
CA LYS A 256 -41.65 -12.91 -2.90
C LYS A 256 -40.44 -13.71 -2.42
N SER A 257 -40.19 -13.74 -1.11
CA SER A 257 -39.15 -14.57 -0.51
C SER A 257 -39.79 -15.82 0.09
N VAL A 258 -39.31 -16.98 -0.35
CA VAL A 258 -39.69 -18.30 0.14
C VAL A 258 -38.57 -18.85 1.00
N VAL A 259 -38.92 -19.41 2.15
CA VAL A 259 -37.98 -19.91 3.15
C VAL A 259 -38.25 -21.39 3.38
N LEU A 260 -37.21 -22.21 3.35
CA LEU A 260 -37.23 -23.61 3.75
C LEU A 260 -36.28 -23.81 4.93
N THR A 261 -36.78 -24.36 6.03
CA THR A 261 -35.99 -24.83 7.17
C THR A 261 -36.04 -26.35 7.24
N VAL A 262 -34.90 -27.04 7.39
CA VAL A 262 -34.82 -28.50 7.55
C VAL A 262 -34.23 -28.90 8.89
N GLU A 263 -34.77 -29.96 9.48
CA GLU A 263 -34.36 -30.51 10.79
C GLU A 263 -33.78 -31.92 10.64
N THR A 264 -32.61 -32.17 11.24
CA THR A 264 -32.00 -33.51 11.29
C THR A 264 -32.49 -34.35 12.46
N ASP A 265 -32.29 -35.66 12.40
CA ASP A 265 -32.53 -36.59 13.50
C ASP A 265 -31.75 -36.27 14.79
N GLY A 266 -30.66 -35.50 14.68
CA GLY A 266 -29.92 -34.91 15.79
C GLY A 266 -30.52 -33.61 16.36
N GLY A 267 -31.60 -33.09 15.78
CA GLY A 267 -32.28 -31.86 16.23
C GLY A 267 -31.62 -30.57 15.76
N CYS A 268 -30.79 -30.60 14.72
CA CYS A 268 -30.20 -29.38 14.17
C CYS A 268 -30.98 -28.86 12.97
N LEU A 269 -31.10 -27.53 12.90
CA LEU A 269 -31.91 -26.78 11.95
C LEU A 269 -31.03 -25.96 11.01
N VAL A 270 -31.31 -25.97 9.70
CA VAL A 270 -30.65 -25.09 8.71
C VAL A 270 -31.72 -24.52 7.77
N THR A 271 -31.56 -23.27 7.35
CA THR A 271 -32.54 -22.54 6.52
C THR A 271 -31.92 -22.11 5.18
N ASP A 272 -32.71 -22.20 4.10
CA ASP A 272 -32.41 -21.63 2.79
C ASP A 272 -33.53 -20.69 2.32
N ILE A 273 -33.19 -19.68 1.49
CA ILE A 273 -34.12 -18.65 1.01
C ILE A 273 -34.00 -18.46 -0.50
N LEU A 274 -35.13 -18.60 -1.21
CA LEU A 274 -35.25 -18.32 -2.65
C LEU A 274 -36.19 -17.13 -2.87
N THR A 275 -35.86 -16.26 -3.83
CA THR A 275 -36.74 -15.15 -4.25
C THR A 275 -37.37 -15.45 -5.60
N ILE A 276 -38.69 -15.23 -5.72
CA ILE A 276 -39.48 -15.35 -6.94
C ILE A 276 -40.08 -14.00 -7.30
N GLU A 277 -40.11 -13.67 -8.60
CA GLU A 277 -40.80 -12.49 -9.12
C GLU A 277 -42.22 -12.85 -9.56
N VAL A 278 -43.22 -12.09 -9.11
CA VAL A 278 -44.61 -12.26 -9.53
C VAL A 278 -45.02 -11.01 -10.30
N GLU A 279 -45.31 -11.14 -11.58
CA GLU A 279 -45.57 -10.00 -12.48
C GLU A 279 -47.02 -9.99 -12.99
N CYS A 280 -47.47 -8.83 -13.46
CA CYS A 280 -48.71 -8.70 -14.21
C CYS A 280 -48.38 -8.98 -15.68
N CYS A 281 -48.76 -10.15 -16.18
CA CYS A 281 -48.39 -10.59 -17.53
C CYS A 281 -49.18 -9.86 -18.63
N GLU A 282 -48.69 -9.98 -19.87
CA GLU A 282 -49.18 -9.23 -21.03
C GLU A 282 -50.68 -9.42 -21.32
N ASP A 283 -51.26 -10.59 -20.99
CA ASP A 283 -52.68 -10.89 -21.17
C ASP A 283 -53.54 -10.63 -19.92
N HIS A 284 -53.03 -9.86 -18.95
CA HIS A 284 -53.75 -9.60 -17.70
C HIS A 284 -55.04 -8.80 -17.90
N PHE A 285 -55.08 -7.92 -18.90
CA PHE A 285 -56.29 -7.17 -19.28
C PHE A 285 -56.74 -7.57 -20.69
N THR A 286 -58.04 -7.85 -20.85
CA THR A 286 -58.68 -7.92 -22.16
C THR A 286 -59.55 -6.68 -22.35
N ALA A 287 -59.32 -5.90 -23.41
CA ALA A 287 -60.02 -4.64 -23.64
C ALA A 287 -60.47 -4.43 -25.09
N SER A 288 -61.52 -3.63 -25.29
CA SER A 288 -62.05 -3.22 -26.60
C SER A 288 -62.59 -1.78 -26.56
N ALA A 289 -62.60 -1.08 -27.70
CA ALA A 289 -63.18 0.26 -27.80
C ALA A 289 -63.87 0.52 -29.14
N ASP A 290 -64.95 1.30 -29.12
CA ASP A 290 -65.64 1.86 -30.29
C ASP A 290 -65.41 3.39 -30.36
N ILE A 291 -64.94 3.90 -31.51
CA ILE A 291 -64.45 5.30 -31.66
C ILE A 291 -65.29 6.08 -32.67
N SER A 292 -65.72 7.30 -32.32
CA SER A 292 -66.36 8.25 -33.26
C SER A 292 -65.41 9.37 -33.71
N THR A 293 -65.46 9.73 -35.00
CA THR A 293 -64.55 10.70 -35.66
C THR A 293 -65.07 12.15 -35.68
N LEU A 294 -64.20 13.12 -35.99
CA LEU A 294 -64.53 14.54 -36.14
C LEU A 294 -65.22 14.87 -37.48
N ASN A 295 -65.97 15.98 -37.53
CA ASN A 295 -66.63 16.48 -38.76
C ASN A 295 -65.83 17.59 -39.48
N CYS A 296 -65.18 18.48 -38.72
CA CYS A 296 -64.22 19.49 -39.19
C CYS A 296 -62.85 19.27 -38.53
N PRO A 297 -61.73 19.64 -39.20
CA PRO A 297 -60.37 19.42 -38.67
C PRO A 297 -60.12 19.98 -37.25
N ASP A 298 -60.81 21.07 -36.89
CA ASP A 298 -60.63 21.76 -35.60
C ASP A 298 -61.82 21.59 -34.63
N ASP A 299 -62.75 20.65 -34.88
CA ASP A 299 -63.86 20.39 -33.96
C ASP A 299 -63.49 19.42 -32.82
N GLN A 300 -64.37 19.26 -31.83
CA GLN A 300 -64.17 18.37 -30.68
C GLN A 300 -65.32 17.35 -30.54
N THR A 301 -65.77 16.78 -31.66
CA THR A 301 -66.95 15.89 -31.69
C THR A 301 -66.64 14.40 -31.50
N GLY A 302 -65.37 14.02 -31.35
CA GLY A 302 -64.96 12.62 -31.16
C GLY A 302 -65.32 12.05 -29.78
N ALA A 303 -65.38 10.71 -29.69
CA ALA A 303 -65.65 9.96 -28.46
C ALA A 303 -65.03 8.55 -28.53
N ILE A 304 -64.78 7.96 -27.36
CA ILE A 304 -64.29 6.59 -27.16
C ILE A 304 -65.20 5.90 -26.13
N ASP A 305 -65.87 4.84 -26.55
CA ASP A 305 -66.67 3.91 -25.74
C ASP A 305 -65.77 2.70 -25.42
N PHE A 306 -65.43 2.46 -24.15
CA PHE A 306 -64.35 1.57 -23.73
C PHE A 306 -64.85 0.43 -22.85
N SER A 307 -64.26 -0.76 -22.97
CA SER A 307 -64.58 -1.91 -22.11
C SER A 307 -63.32 -2.71 -21.76
N VAL A 308 -63.21 -3.15 -20.50
CA VAL A 308 -62.05 -3.90 -19.98
C VAL A 308 -62.43 -4.99 -18.97
N ASP A 309 -61.70 -6.11 -18.98
CA ASP A 309 -61.80 -7.19 -18.00
C ASP A 309 -60.43 -7.80 -17.65
N SER A 310 -60.11 -7.94 -16.35
CA SER A 310 -58.97 -8.71 -15.83
C SER A 310 -59.39 -9.84 -14.88
N GLY A 311 -60.69 -9.99 -14.61
CA GLY A 311 -61.19 -10.86 -13.54
C GLY A 311 -61.02 -10.33 -12.11
N TYR A 312 -60.36 -9.17 -11.92
CA TYR A 312 -60.07 -8.56 -10.61
C TYR A 312 -60.70 -7.16 -10.43
N SER A 313 -62.03 -7.07 -10.50
CA SER A 313 -62.78 -5.82 -10.28
C SER A 313 -62.75 -5.34 -8.81
N PRO A 314 -62.95 -4.03 -8.53
CA PRO A 314 -63.24 -2.91 -9.44
C PRO A 314 -62.02 -2.39 -10.23
N TYR A 315 -62.30 -1.72 -11.36
CA TYR A 315 -61.30 -1.07 -12.23
C TYR A 315 -61.27 0.46 -12.00
N PHE A 316 -60.10 1.05 -12.18
CA PHE A 316 -59.85 2.49 -12.10
C PHE A 316 -59.26 3.00 -13.40
N PHE A 317 -59.87 4.04 -13.98
CA PHE A 317 -59.46 4.61 -15.27
C PHE A 317 -58.81 5.97 -15.08
N ASN A 318 -57.78 6.24 -15.87
CA ASN A 318 -57.16 7.55 -15.98
C ASN A 318 -56.78 7.83 -17.43
N TRP A 319 -57.55 8.68 -18.09
CA TRP A 319 -57.33 9.08 -19.47
C TRP A 319 -56.31 10.20 -19.59
N SER A 320 -55.56 10.26 -20.71
CA SER A 320 -54.67 11.38 -21.03
C SER A 320 -55.41 12.72 -21.14
N SER A 321 -56.71 12.70 -21.39
CA SER A 321 -57.61 13.86 -21.36
C SER A 321 -57.98 14.32 -19.94
N GLY A 322 -57.56 13.58 -18.89
CA GLY A 322 -57.84 13.87 -17.48
C GLY A 322 -59.17 13.33 -16.96
N GLN A 323 -59.94 12.61 -17.78
CA GLN A 323 -61.19 11.96 -17.38
C GLN A 323 -60.91 10.63 -16.66
N THR A 324 -61.82 10.23 -15.76
CA THR A 324 -61.68 9.01 -14.93
C THR A 324 -62.86 8.04 -15.05
N THR A 325 -63.77 8.31 -15.99
CA THR A 325 -64.86 7.41 -16.37
C THR A 325 -64.36 6.36 -17.37
N GLU A 326 -65.09 5.24 -17.48
CA GLU A 326 -64.82 4.21 -18.47
C GLU A 326 -64.90 4.80 -19.89
N ASP A 327 -66.01 5.47 -20.23
CA ASP A 327 -66.21 6.14 -21.53
C ASP A 327 -65.86 7.64 -21.50
N ILE A 328 -65.40 8.18 -22.64
CA ILE A 328 -65.08 9.60 -22.82
C ILE A 328 -65.60 10.18 -24.14
N SER A 329 -66.03 11.45 -24.12
CA SER A 329 -66.56 12.17 -25.28
C SER A 329 -66.10 13.63 -25.29
N GLY A 330 -66.23 14.31 -26.44
CA GLY A 330 -65.83 15.71 -26.60
C GLY A 330 -64.36 15.86 -27.02
N LEU A 331 -63.89 14.93 -27.84
CA LEU A 331 -62.49 14.75 -28.18
C LEU A 331 -62.15 15.40 -29.53
N GLY A 332 -61.00 16.05 -29.60
CA GLY A 332 -60.40 16.48 -30.87
C GLY A 332 -59.65 15.32 -31.54
N ALA A 333 -59.12 15.55 -32.74
CA ALA A 333 -58.29 14.54 -33.39
C ALA A 333 -56.99 14.36 -32.60
N GLY A 334 -56.59 13.12 -32.34
CA GLY A 334 -55.40 12.83 -31.56
C GLY A 334 -55.40 11.46 -30.91
N MET A 335 -54.27 11.18 -30.25
CA MET A 335 -54.05 9.95 -29.50
C MET A 335 -54.48 10.11 -28.05
N TYR A 336 -55.34 9.21 -27.60
CA TYR A 336 -55.83 9.15 -26.23
C TYR A 336 -55.35 7.85 -25.59
N THR A 337 -54.72 7.97 -24.42
CA THR A 337 -54.25 6.82 -23.65
C THR A 337 -55.11 6.65 -22.40
N VAL A 338 -55.52 5.42 -22.09
CA VAL A 338 -56.16 5.08 -20.82
C VAL A 338 -55.23 4.19 -20.00
N ALA A 339 -54.85 4.67 -18.82
CA ALA A 339 -54.24 3.82 -17.80
C ALA A 339 -55.35 3.16 -16.98
N VAL A 340 -55.42 1.84 -17.03
CA VAL A 340 -56.37 1.03 -16.26
C VAL A 340 -55.62 0.38 -15.12
N ARG A 341 -56.18 0.43 -13.91
CA ARG A 341 -55.69 -0.31 -12.73
C ARG A 341 -56.79 -1.18 -12.16
N ASP A 342 -56.46 -2.42 -11.80
CA ASP A 342 -57.39 -3.33 -11.14
C ASP A 342 -57.22 -3.39 -9.62
N ASN A 343 -57.99 -4.24 -8.94
CA ASN A 343 -58.00 -4.33 -7.49
C ASN A 343 -56.79 -5.08 -6.89
N VAL A 344 -56.05 -5.88 -7.68
CA VAL A 344 -54.79 -6.53 -7.23
C VAL A 344 -53.57 -5.65 -7.48
N GLY A 345 -53.76 -4.53 -8.17
CA GLY A 345 -52.76 -3.48 -8.35
C GLY A 345 -52.02 -3.56 -9.67
N CYS A 346 -52.42 -4.45 -10.57
CA CYS A 346 -51.90 -4.49 -11.94
C CYS A 346 -52.39 -3.28 -12.73
N THR A 347 -51.53 -2.77 -13.61
CA THR A 347 -51.82 -1.61 -14.44
C THR A 347 -51.47 -1.89 -15.88
N ASP A 348 -52.30 -1.43 -16.81
CA ASP A 348 -52.00 -1.44 -18.24
C ASP A 348 -52.38 -0.09 -18.87
N THR A 349 -51.71 0.25 -19.97
CA THR A 349 -51.96 1.51 -20.70
C THR A 349 -52.26 1.22 -22.15
N LEU A 350 -53.50 1.49 -22.54
CA LEU A 350 -54.00 1.28 -23.91
C LEU A 350 -54.11 2.61 -24.64
N THR A 351 -53.90 2.60 -25.95
CA THR A 351 -53.91 3.81 -26.78
C THR A 351 -54.91 3.69 -27.91
N TYR A 352 -55.70 4.74 -28.12
CA TYR A 352 -56.73 4.85 -29.15
C TYR A 352 -56.57 6.15 -29.94
N GLU A 353 -56.82 6.10 -31.24
CA GLU A 353 -56.73 7.26 -32.14
C GLU A 353 -58.13 7.76 -32.51
N VAL A 354 -58.41 9.03 -32.21
CA VAL A 354 -59.55 9.74 -32.75
C VAL A 354 -59.10 10.47 -34.01
N THR A 355 -59.69 10.13 -35.16
CA THR A 355 -59.33 10.71 -36.45
C THR A 355 -60.35 11.74 -36.93
N GLY A 356 -59.94 12.62 -37.85
CA GLY A 356 -60.77 13.63 -38.51
C GLY A 356 -60.29 13.91 -39.93
N PRO A 357 -60.97 14.80 -40.70
CA PRO A 357 -60.50 15.24 -41.99
C PRO A 357 -59.13 15.94 -41.87
N PRO A 358 -58.25 15.89 -42.89
CA PRO A 358 -56.94 16.54 -42.82
C PRO A 358 -57.06 18.06 -42.58
N PRO A 359 -56.12 18.70 -41.87
CA PRO A 359 -56.13 20.15 -41.71
C PRO A 359 -56.00 20.85 -43.06
N PHE A 360 -56.60 22.03 -43.19
CA PHE A 360 -56.43 22.83 -44.40
C PHE A 360 -54.98 23.29 -44.53
N SER A 361 -54.44 23.16 -45.73
CA SER A 361 -53.13 23.65 -46.10
C SER A 361 -53.25 24.47 -47.37
N PHE A 362 -52.55 25.59 -47.38
CA PHE A 362 -52.62 26.60 -48.43
C PHE A 362 -51.21 26.85 -48.97
N ASP A 363 -51.07 26.84 -50.28
CA ASP A 363 -49.91 27.43 -50.96
C ASP A 363 -50.36 28.68 -51.70
N THR A 364 -49.55 29.74 -51.63
CA THR A 364 -49.86 31.03 -52.24
C THR A 364 -48.82 31.35 -53.29
N LEU A 365 -49.26 31.43 -54.54
CA LEU A 365 -48.46 31.97 -55.62
C LEU A 365 -48.73 33.48 -55.71
N ILE A 366 -47.77 34.29 -55.27
CA ILE A 366 -47.83 35.75 -55.36
C ILE A 366 -46.87 36.24 -56.44
N VAL A 367 -47.40 36.88 -57.47
CA VAL A 367 -46.62 37.69 -58.42
C VAL A 367 -46.60 39.10 -57.88
N MET A 368 -45.43 39.59 -57.48
CA MET A 368 -45.26 40.96 -56.99
C MET A 368 -45.51 41.97 -58.12
N PRO A 369 -46.26 43.05 -57.88
CA PRO A 369 -46.31 44.17 -58.81
C PRO A 369 -44.91 44.78 -59.01
N THR A 370 -44.70 45.35 -60.19
CA THR A 370 -43.54 46.19 -60.51
C THR A 370 -43.34 47.28 -59.44
N CYS A 371 -42.08 47.53 -59.09
CA CYS A 371 -41.73 48.55 -58.12
C CYS A 371 -42.13 49.96 -58.61
N ASN A 372 -42.24 50.91 -57.68
CA ASN A 372 -42.66 52.30 -57.93
C ASN A 372 -44.17 52.44 -58.29
N GLY A 373 -45.04 51.72 -57.58
CA GLY A 373 -46.49 51.85 -57.68
C GLY A 373 -47.17 50.98 -58.75
N GLY A 374 -46.57 49.85 -59.13
CA GLY A 374 -47.15 48.91 -60.09
C GLY A 374 -48.48 48.29 -59.62
N THR A 375 -49.30 47.87 -60.58
CA THR A 375 -50.61 47.23 -60.35
C THR A 375 -50.75 45.88 -61.06
N ASP A 376 -49.65 45.31 -61.52
CA ASP A 376 -49.56 44.08 -62.29
C ASP A 376 -49.35 42.83 -61.41
N GLY A 377 -49.62 42.96 -60.09
CA GLY A 377 -49.56 41.85 -59.16
C GLY A 377 -50.71 40.85 -59.33
N ARG A 378 -50.52 39.64 -58.78
CA ARG A 378 -51.53 38.57 -58.77
C ARG A 378 -51.31 37.65 -57.57
N VAL A 379 -52.38 37.15 -56.96
CA VAL A 379 -52.35 36.05 -55.98
C VAL A 379 -53.17 34.86 -56.49
N GLU A 380 -52.70 33.66 -56.26
CA GLU A 380 -53.39 32.40 -56.55
C GLU A 380 -53.19 31.41 -55.39
N LEU A 381 -54.26 30.71 -55.00
CA LEU A 381 -54.27 29.77 -53.88
C LEU A 381 -54.36 28.33 -54.37
N VAL A 382 -53.52 27.46 -53.82
CA VAL A 382 -53.70 26.01 -53.89
C VAL A 382 -54.13 25.53 -52.52
N VAL A 383 -55.33 24.96 -52.42
CA VAL A 383 -55.88 24.46 -51.16
C VAL A 383 -55.82 22.94 -51.15
N THR A 384 -55.32 22.37 -50.07
CA THR A 384 -55.36 20.93 -49.76
C THR A 384 -55.89 20.72 -48.35
N GLY A 385 -56.33 19.51 -48.03
CA GLY A 385 -56.98 19.21 -46.74
C GLY A 385 -58.45 19.65 -46.64
N GLY A 386 -59.08 19.49 -45.49
CA GLY A 386 -60.54 19.55 -45.37
C GLY A 386 -61.24 18.56 -46.30
N THR A 387 -62.52 18.80 -46.62
CA THR A 387 -63.31 17.96 -47.53
C THR A 387 -63.65 18.70 -48.83
N PRO A 388 -63.04 18.40 -49.99
CA PRO A 388 -63.36 19.09 -51.25
C PRO A 388 -64.80 18.80 -51.73
N PRO A 389 -65.41 19.69 -52.56
CA PRO A 389 -64.84 20.89 -53.20
C PRO A 389 -64.77 22.15 -52.32
N TYR A 390 -63.89 23.09 -52.68
CA TYR A 390 -63.71 24.37 -51.99
C TYR A 390 -64.41 25.55 -52.69
N GLN A 391 -64.76 26.57 -51.90
CA GLN A 391 -65.26 27.86 -52.38
C GLN A 391 -64.46 29.01 -51.74
N PHE A 392 -64.23 30.10 -52.50
CA PHE A 392 -63.42 31.25 -52.10
C PHE A 392 -64.25 32.53 -52.10
N ASN A 393 -64.13 33.34 -51.05
CA ASN A 393 -64.78 34.63 -50.92
C ASN A 393 -63.73 35.72 -50.76
N TRP A 394 -63.26 36.26 -51.89
CA TRP A 394 -62.28 37.34 -51.94
C TRP A 394 -62.91 38.67 -51.56
N GLN A 395 -62.32 39.38 -50.60
CA GLN A 395 -62.73 40.73 -50.19
C GLN A 395 -64.23 40.88 -49.92
N ASN A 396 -64.87 39.84 -49.39
CA ASN A 396 -66.31 39.77 -49.14
C ASN A 396 -67.21 39.88 -50.39
N ALA A 397 -66.71 39.52 -51.58
CA ALA A 397 -67.46 39.53 -52.84
C ALA A 397 -68.46 38.36 -53.01
N GLY A 398 -68.43 37.37 -52.12
CA GLY A 398 -69.26 36.15 -52.14
C GLY A 398 -68.46 34.89 -52.48
N PHE A 399 -68.97 33.72 -52.06
CA PHE A 399 -68.32 32.43 -52.32
C PHE A 399 -68.45 32.00 -53.79
N GLY A 400 -67.31 31.83 -54.46
CA GLY A 400 -67.19 31.34 -55.84
C GLY A 400 -66.10 30.28 -55.99
N PRO A 401 -65.89 29.73 -57.20
CA PRO A 401 -64.87 28.71 -57.45
C PRO A 401 -63.46 29.29 -57.68
N ASP A 402 -63.34 30.60 -57.90
CA ASP A 402 -62.09 31.23 -58.32
C ASP A 402 -61.08 31.33 -57.17
N ASN A 403 -59.97 30.62 -57.32
CA ASN A 403 -58.88 30.55 -56.35
C ASN A 403 -57.82 31.65 -56.53
N PHE A 404 -58.05 32.68 -57.35
CA PHE A 404 -57.07 33.73 -57.64
C PHE A 404 -57.69 35.14 -57.66
N LEU A 405 -56.83 36.16 -57.52
CA LEU A 405 -57.14 37.58 -57.66
C LEU A 405 -55.99 38.30 -58.40
N ASP A 406 -56.30 39.04 -59.47
CA ASP A 406 -55.31 39.69 -60.35
C ASP A 406 -55.44 41.22 -60.39
N ASN A 407 -54.49 41.89 -61.08
CA ASN A 407 -54.45 43.35 -61.26
C ASN A 407 -54.43 44.13 -59.94
N ILE A 408 -53.59 43.66 -59.01
CA ILE A 408 -53.50 44.19 -57.65
C ILE A 408 -52.21 45.01 -57.45
N SER A 409 -52.34 46.11 -56.71
CA SER A 409 -51.21 46.89 -56.20
C SER A 409 -50.67 46.28 -54.90
N GLN A 410 -49.60 46.84 -54.34
CA GLN A 410 -49.23 46.51 -52.96
C GLN A 410 -50.41 46.77 -52.00
N GLY A 411 -50.63 45.85 -51.05
CA GLY A 411 -51.77 45.88 -50.14
C GLY A 411 -52.02 44.53 -49.45
N ASN A 412 -53.04 44.48 -48.58
CA ASN A 412 -53.48 43.25 -47.93
C ASN A 412 -54.83 42.81 -48.50
N TYR A 413 -54.95 41.53 -48.86
CA TYR A 413 -56.10 40.95 -49.54
C TYR A 413 -56.73 39.82 -48.71
N ALA A 414 -57.95 40.02 -48.23
CA ALA A 414 -58.68 39.04 -47.43
C ALA A 414 -59.43 38.01 -48.29
N VAL A 415 -59.47 36.76 -47.86
CA VAL A 415 -60.24 35.67 -48.47
C VAL A 415 -60.77 34.71 -47.42
N VAL A 416 -62.01 34.26 -47.58
CA VAL A 416 -62.57 33.17 -46.77
C VAL A 416 -62.75 31.93 -47.64
N ILE A 417 -62.18 30.81 -47.22
CA ILE A 417 -62.28 29.50 -47.88
C ILE A 417 -63.32 28.66 -47.15
N ARG A 418 -64.17 27.94 -47.88
CA ARG A 418 -65.14 26.99 -47.32
C ARG A 418 -65.03 25.62 -48.00
N ASP A 419 -65.09 24.54 -47.24
CA ASP A 419 -65.13 23.16 -47.77
C ASP A 419 -66.56 22.58 -47.90
N ALA A 420 -66.67 21.32 -48.31
CA ALA A 420 -67.93 20.62 -48.53
C ALA A 420 -68.72 20.30 -47.24
N ASN A 421 -68.02 20.17 -46.10
CA ASN A 421 -68.64 19.98 -44.78
C ASN A 421 -69.08 21.31 -44.14
N GLY A 422 -68.77 22.44 -44.78
CA GLY A 422 -69.15 23.77 -44.32
C GLY A 422 -68.13 24.39 -43.36
N CYS A 423 -66.92 23.83 -43.24
CA CYS A 423 -65.85 24.39 -42.44
C CYS A 423 -65.28 25.63 -43.16
N GLU A 424 -65.22 26.78 -42.48
CA GLU A 424 -64.77 28.07 -43.05
C GLU A 424 -63.44 28.52 -42.43
N ILE A 425 -62.53 29.03 -43.27
CA ILE A 425 -61.23 29.55 -42.85
C ILE A 425 -60.95 30.91 -43.49
N PRO A 426 -60.76 31.98 -42.69
CA PRO A 426 -60.30 33.28 -43.17
C PRO A 426 -58.77 33.31 -43.35
N MET A 427 -58.30 34.02 -44.37
CA MET A 427 -56.89 34.26 -44.67
C MET A 427 -56.68 35.71 -45.16
N ASP A 428 -55.56 36.32 -44.76
CA ASP A 428 -55.12 37.64 -45.25
C ASP A 428 -53.78 37.51 -45.99
N LEU A 429 -53.74 37.95 -47.25
CA LEU A 429 -52.55 37.88 -48.11
C LEU A 429 -51.91 39.26 -48.28
N ALA A 430 -50.64 39.40 -47.89
CA ALA A 430 -49.88 40.63 -48.11
C ALA A 430 -49.16 40.59 -49.46
N VAL A 431 -49.41 41.59 -50.31
CA VAL A 431 -48.74 41.78 -51.60
C VAL A 431 -47.88 43.03 -51.51
N ARG A 432 -46.61 42.91 -51.88
CA ARG A 432 -45.59 43.96 -51.85
C ARG A 432 -44.95 44.12 -53.21
N GLU A 433 -44.34 45.28 -53.47
CA GLU A 433 -43.59 45.55 -54.69
C GLU A 433 -42.28 44.76 -54.78
N LEU A 434 -41.72 44.64 -55.98
CA LEU A 434 -40.44 43.99 -56.23
C LEU A 434 -39.26 44.74 -55.56
N GLU A 435 -38.53 44.07 -54.67
CA GLU A 435 -37.25 44.52 -54.10
C GLU A 435 -36.08 43.71 -54.69
N LEU A 436 -34.91 44.33 -54.80
CA LEU A 436 -33.71 43.63 -55.30
C LEU A 436 -33.14 42.69 -54.24
N VAL A 437 -32.72 41.49 -54.66
CA VAL A 437 -32.09 40.48 -53.81
C VAL A 437 -30.72 40.10 -54.34
N LEU A 438 -29.80 39.78 -53.44
CA LEU A 438 -28.48 39.25 -53.79
C LEU A 438 -28.59 37.84 -54.36
N ASP A 439 -27.69 37.48 -55.28
CA ASP A 439 -27.50 36.10 -55.69
C ASP A 439 -26.82 35.30 -54.55
N PRO A 440 -27.49 34.30 -53.98
CA PRO A 440 -26.94 33.52 -52.86
C PRO A 440 -25.78 32.60 -53.29
N THR A 441 -25.51 32.46 -54.59
CA THR A 441 -24.43 31.61 -55.11
C THR A 441 -23.07 32.30 -55.14
N VAL A 442 -23.02 33.61 -54.92
CA VAL A 442 -21.79 34.41 -54.89
C VAL A 442 -21.38 34.67 -53.43
N GLU A 443 -20.15 34.33 -53.08
CA GLU A 443 -19.57 34.70 -51.79
C GLU A 443 -19.32 36.21 -51.77
N ALA A 444 -20.21 36.93 -51.09
CA ALA A 444 -20.23 38.38 -51.16
C ALA A 444 -19.09 39.05 -50.37
N VAL A 445 -18.49 38.36 -49.40
CA VAL A 445 -17.52 38.93 -48.46
C VAL A 445 -16.29 38.04 -48.39
N THR A 446 -15.11 38.63 -48.49
CA THR A 446 -13.85 37.99 -48.11
C THR A 446 -13.20 38.78 -46.97
N PRO A 447 -12.96 38.14 -45.80
CA PRO A 447 -12.37 38.82 -44.66
C PRO A 447 -10.89 39.16 -44.88
N PRO A 448 -10.31 40.09 -44.09
CA PRO A 448 -8.88 40.36 -44.12
C PRO A 448 -8.04 39.11 -43.81
N THR A 449 -6.84 39.03 -44.40
CA THR A 449 -6.00 37.82 -44.28
C THR A 449 -5.49 37.58 -42.85
N CYS A 450 -5.27 38.65 -42.09
CA CYS A 450 -4.79 38.62 -40.70
C CYS A 450 -5.56 39.63 -39.86
N PHE A 451 -5.61 39.40 -38.55
CA PHE A 451 -6.17 40.37 -37.59
C PHE A 451 -5.56 41.77 -37.79
N GLY A 452 -6.41 42.78 -37.97
CA GLY A 452 -6.03 44.17 -38.17
C GLY A 452 -5.56 44.56 -39.57
N PHE A 453 -5.63 43.65 -40.56
CA PHE A 453 -5.26 43.97 -41.94
C PHE A 453 -6.42 44.63 -42.69
N SER A 454 -6.09 45.41 -43.73
CA SER A 454 -7.06 46.16 -44.54
C SER A 454 -7.14 45.62 -45.98
N ASN A 455 -7.14 44.30 -46.16
CA ASN A 455 -7.16 43.65 -47.47
C ASN A 455 -8.40 42.77 -47.71
N GLY A 456 -9.45 42.92 -46.89
CA GLY A 456 -10.76 42.34 -47.17
C GLY A 456 -11.42 43.01 -48.39
N PHE A 457 -12.45 42.36 -48.93
CA PHE A 457 -13.24 42.91 -50.03
C PHE A 457 -14.68 42.41 -50.02
N ILE A 458 -15.60 43.19 -50.61
CA ILE A 458 -17.00 42.81 -50.88
C ILE A 458 -17.19 42.74 -52.39
N ASN A 459 -17.89 41.72 -52.89
CA ASN A 459 -18.22 41.55 -54.30
C ASN A 459 -19.68 41.10 -54.46
N LEU A 460 -20.50 41.87 -55.17
CA LEU A 460 -21.95 41.66 -55.25
C LEU A 460 -22.36 41.10 -56.60
N ASP A 461 -23.41 40.27 -56.55
CA ASP A 461 -24.20 39.88 -57.71
C ASP A 461 -25.69 39.94 -57.33
N ILE A 462 -26.55 40.39 -58.25
CA ILE A 462 -27.97 40.66 -57.98
C ILE A 462 -28.81 39.62 -58.73
N ALA A 463 -29.63 38.86 -58.00
CA ALA A 463 -30.37 37.71 -58.53
C ALA A 463 -31.65 38.07 -59.31
N ASN A 464 -32.20 39.28 -59.12
CA ASN A 464 -33.45 39.73 -59.76
C ASN A 464 -33.39 41.21 -60.17
N GLY A 465 -34.46 41.71 -60.79
CA GLY A 465 -34.51 43.07 -61.34
C GLY A 465 -33.95 43.17 -62.76
N LEU A 466 -33.91 44.39 -63.30
CA LEU A 466 -33.50 44.66 -64.67
C LEU A 466 -32.19 45.45 -64.71
N GLY A 467 -31.11 44.86 -65.24
CA GLY A 467 -29.84 45.57 -65.44
C GLY A 467 -29.94 46.71 -66.48
N PRO A 468 -29.00 47.68 -66.47
CA PRO A 468 -27.81 47.76 -65.62
C PRO A 468 -28.12 48.14 -64.17
N PHE A 469 -27.32 47.63 -63.23
CA PHE A 469 -27.41 47.96 -61.81
C PHE A 469 -26.42 49.09 -61.46
N GLN A 470 -26.78 49.91 -60.47
CA GLN A 470 -25.89 50.94 -59.90
C GLN A 470 -25.75 50.72 -58.40
N TYR A 471 -24.54 50.89 -57.86
CA TYR A 471 -24.18 50.57 -56.48
C TYR A 471 -23.69 51.83 -55.75
N ASP A 472 -24.30 52.19 -54.62
CA ASP A 472 -23.79 53.22 -53.71
C ASP A 472 -23.23 52.54 -52.47
N TRP A 473 -21.90 52.50 -52.35
CA TRP A 473 -21.18 51.88 -51.24
C TRP A 473 -21.24 52.71 -49.95
N ASN A 474 -22.00 53.81 -49.95
CA ASN A 474 -22.15 54.72 -48.82
C ASN A 474 -20.81 55.30 -48.30
N ASP A 475 -19.79 55.35 -49.16
CA ASP A 475 -18.45 55.89 -48.91
C ASP A 475 -18.32 57.38 -49.29
N GLY A 476 -19.42 57.98 -49.77
CA GLY A 476 -19.48 59.36 -50.24
C GLY A 476 -19.17 59.55 -51.74
N ALA A 477 -18.88 58.46 -52.48
CA ALA A 477 -18.72 58.50 -53.94
C ALA A 477 -20.06 58.47 -54.70
N GLY A 478 -21.16 58.09 -54.03
CA GLY A 478 -22.49 57.94 -54.63
C GLY A 478 -22.59 56.67 -55.48
N TYR A 479 -23.61 56.62 -56.35
CA TYR A 479 -23.85 55.47 -57.23
C TYR A 479 -22.77 55.31 -58.32
N VAL A 480 -22.16 54.13 -58.37
CA VAL A 480 -21.15 53.69 -59.34
C VAL A 480 -21.57 52.40 -60.05
N ASP A 481 -20.85 52.00 -61.10
CA ASP A 481 -21.15 50.79 -61.87
C ASP A 481 -20.38 49.56 -61.36
N GLU A 482 -19.37 49.77 -60.49
CA GLU A 482 -18.56 48.71 -59.90
C GLU A 482 -19.28 47.94 -58.79
N SER A 483 -19.46 46.63 -59.00
CA SER A 483 -20.09 45.71 -58.05
C SER A 483 -19.14 45.20 -56.95
N SER A 484 -17.93 45.75 -56.82
CA SER A 484 -16.94 45.33 -55.81
C SER A 484 -16.29 46.49 -55.05
N LEU A 485 -16.02 46.30 -53.76
CA LEU A 485 -15.30 47.24 -52.88
C LEU A 485 -14.11 46.53 -52.21
N THR A 486 -12.89 47.06 -52.36
CA THR A 486 -11.64 46.43 -51.89
C THR A 486 -10.93 47.25 -50.82
N GLY A 487 -10.02 46.63 -50.07
CA GLY A 487 -9.14 47.33 -49.12
C GLY A 487 -9.80 47.54 -47.75
N LEU A 488 -10.66 46.61 -47.37
CA LEU A 488 -11.56 46.73 -46.22
C LEU A 488 -10.93 46.12 -44.97
N THR A 489 -11.17 46.75 -43.81
CA THR A 489 -10.91 46.19 -42.47
C THR A 489 -12.18 45.54 -41.92
N SER A 490 -12.11 44.82 -40.79
CA SER A 490 -13.31 44.39 -40.07
C SER A 490 -14.25 45.58 -39.77
N GLY A 491 -15.55 45.40 -39.94
CA GLY A 491 -16.55 46.45 -39.76
C GLY A 491 -17.87 46.16 -40.46
N PHE A 492 -18.79 47.12 -40.36
CA PHE A 492 -20.09 47.09 -41.04
C PHE A 492 -20.04 47.95 -42.30
N TYR A 493 -20.50 47.40 -43.41
CA TYR A 493 -20.55 48.05 -44.71
C TYR A 493 -21.98 47.96 -45.25
N THR A 494 -22.51 49.08 -45.76
CA THR A 494 -23.86 49.14 -46.31
C THR A 494 -23.80 49.57 -47.77
N VAL A 495 -24.57 48.92 -48.62
CA VAL A 495 -24.63 49.23 -50.05
C VAL A 495 -26.08 49.32 -50.51
N ASP A 496 -26.39 50.42 -51.17
CA ASP A 496 -27.68 50.63 -51.83
C ASP A 496 -27.54 50.32 -53.31
N VAL A 497 -28.49 49.56 -53.87
CA VAL A 497 -28.47 49.13 -55.26
C VAL A 497 -29.74 49.57 -55.97
N LEU A 498 -29.60 50.09 -57.19
CA LEU A 498 -30.71 50.41 -58.08
C LEU A 498 -30.64 49.56 -59.33
N ASP A 499 -31.80 49.11 -59.81
CA ASP A 499 -31.95 48.55 -61.16
C ASP A 499 -32.44 49.62 -62.15
N ALA A 500 -32.59 49.25 -63.42
CA ALA A 500 -33.06 50.14 -64.49
C ALA A 500 -34.50 50.65 -64.30
N ASN A 501 -35.31 49.99 -63.47
CA ASN A 501 -36.68 50.38 -63.12
C ASN A 501 -36.77 51.14 -61.79
N LEU A 502 -35.62 51.48 -61.19
CA LEU A 502 -35.50 52.14 -59.88
C LEU A 502 -35.99 51.29 -58.71
N CYS A 503 -36.04 49.96 -58.87
CA CYS A 503 -36.20 49.05 -57.75
C CYS A 503 -34.96 49.17 -56.86
N LYS A 504 -35.16 49.23 -55.54
CA LYS A 504 -34.09 49.41 -54.56
C LYS A 504 -33.74 48.08 -53.91
N GLY A 505 -32.45 47.85 -53.71
CA GLY A 505 -31.90 46.90 -52.75
C GLY A 505 -31.09 47.66 -51.71
N HIS A 506 -31.16 47.22 -50.45
CA HIS A 506 -30.32 47.72 -49.37
C HIS A 506 -29.68 46.51 -48.70
N PHE A 507 -28.36 46.42 -48.75
CA PHE A 507 -27.62 45.26 -48.24
C PHE A 507 -26.60 45.69 -47.21
N GLU A 508 -26.54 44.95 -46.10
CA GLU A 508 -25.60 45.17 -45.01
C GLU A 508 -24.66 43.96 -44.91
N PHE A 509 -23.36 44.23 -44.85
CA PHE A 509 -22.33 43.22 -44.70
C PHE A 509 -21.53 43.48 -43.43
N GLN A 510 -21.31 42.42 -42.66
CA GLN A 510 -20.37 42.43 -41.55
C GLN A 510 -19.10 41.69 -41.97
N ILE A 511 -17.98 42.40 -41.99
CA ILE A 511 -16.66 41.80 -42.17
C ILE A 511 -16.08 41.59 -40.77
N GLU A 512 -15.78 40.34 -40.42
CA GLU A 512 -15.09 39.99 -39.18
C GLU A 512 -13.63 39.68 -39.45
N ASP A 513 -12.76 40.02 -38.50
CA ASP A 513 -11.37 39.59 -38.51
C ASP A 513 -11.24 38.17 -37.95
N TYR A 514 -10.21 37.45 -38.41
CA TYR A 514 -9.79 36.23 -37.73
C TYR A 514 -9.28 36.52 -36.31
N PRO A 515 -9.36 35.56 -35.37
CA PRO A 515 -8.85 35.74 -34.02
C PRO A 515 -7.36 36.14 -34.01
N GLN A 516 -6.98 37.06 -33.13
CA GLN A 516 -5.58 37.48 -32.99
C GLN A 516 -4.68 36.30 -32.56
N LEU A 517 -3.51 36.15 -33.20
CA LEU A 517 -2.49 35.21 -32.78
C LEU A 517 -1.96 35.56 -31.37
N THR A 518 -1.89 34.55 -30.51
CA THR A 518 -1.29 34.64 -29.17
C THR A 518 -0.23 33.55 -29.00
N LEU A 519 0.84 33.86 -28.27
CA LEU A 519 1.97 32.96 -28.03
C LEU A 519 2.30 32.98 -26.54
N ALA A 520 2.23 31.82 -25.90
CA ALA A 520 2.71 31.59 -24.54
C ALA A 520 3.90 30.61 -24.59
N LEU A 521 4.96 30.94 -23.86
CA LEU A 521 6.18 30.13 -23.79
C LEU A 521 6.35 29.60 -22.37
N ASP A 522 6.81 28.35 -22.28
CA ASP A 522 7.21 27.72 -21.03
C ASP A 522 8.59 27.05 -21.21
N GLN A 523 9.29 26.79 -20.11
CA GLN A 523 10.66 26.30 -20.13
C GLN A 523 11.04 25.44 -18.93
N MET A 524 12.00 24.55 -19.17
CA MET A 524 12.76 23.86 -18.15
C MET A 524 14.24 24.22 -18.30
N ASN A 525 14.86 24.70 -17.22
CA ASN A 525 16.28 25.04 -17.19
C ASN A 525 17.15 23.76 -17.14
N VAL A 526 18.42 23.89 -17.49
CA VAL A 526 19.39 22.79 -17.45
C VAL A 526 19.62 22.36 -16.00
N SER A 527 19.63 21.05 -15.73
CA SER A 527 19.75 20.50 -14.36
C SER A 527 21.14 20.71 -13.74
N CYS A 528 22.21 20.50 -14.51
CA CYS A 528 23.59 20.67 -14.07
C CYS A 528 24.39 21.53 -15.02
N ASN A 529 25.39 22.23 -14.48
CA ASN A 529 26.29 23.06 -15.28
C ASN A 529 26.92 22.24 -16.43
N GLY A 530 26.74 22.71 -17.67
CA GLY A 530 27.32 22.07 -18.86
C GLY A 530 26.50 20.93 -19.47
N LEU A 531 25.37 20.53 -18.87
CA LEU A 531 24.43 19.61 -19.51
C LEU A 531 23.59 20.31 -20.58
N SER A 532 22.78 19.53 -21.28
CA SER A 532 21.88 20.02 -22.33
C SER A 532 20.57 19.26 -22.24
N ASP A 533 19.91 19.33 -21.09
CA ASP A 533 18.65 18.68 -20.78
C ASP A 533 17.51 19.68 -20.52
N GLY A 534 17.75 20.98 -20.75
CA GLY A 534 16.69 21.98 -20.75
C GLY A 534 15.72 21.78 -21.91
N SER A 535 14.54 22.40 -21.80
CA SER A 535 13.50 22.36 -22.83
C SER A 535 12.72 23.66 -22.89
N ALA A 536 12.06 23.89 -24.03
CA ALA A 536 11.12 24.99 -24.21
C ALA A 536 9.89 24.51 -24.99
N SER A 537 8.72 25.03 -24.62
CA SER A 537 7.47 24.75 -25.31
C SER A 537 6.73 26.05 -25.66
N ALA A 538 5.98 26.01 -26.75
CA ALA A 538 5.20 27.11 -27.28
C ALA A 538 3.73 26.69 -27.45
N ALA A 539 2.86 27.35 -26.69
CA ALA A 539 1.41 27.25 -26.84
C ALA A 539 0.90 28.44 -27.67
N VAL A 540 0.29 28.14 -28.81
CA VAL A 540 -0.20 29.14 -29.77
C VAL A 540 -1.73 29.07 -29.82
N GLY A 541 -2.38 30.23 -29.79
CA GLY A 541 -3.83 30.36 -29.93
C GLY A 541 -4.23 31.42 -30.95
N GLY A 542 -5.46 31.34 -31.46
CA GLY A 542 -5.97 32.26 -32.48
C GLY A 542 -5.44 31.98 -33.89
N GLY A 543 -5.51 32.95 -34.80
CA GLY A 543 -5.12 32.78 -36.20
C GLY A 543 -6.01 31.80 -36.97
N VAL A 544 -5.52 31.36 -38.13
CA VAL A 544 -6.26 30.49 -39.07
C VAL A 544 -5.44 29.26 -39.42
N GLY A 545 -6.07 28.09 -39.41
CA GLY A 545 -5.45 26.85 -39.89
C GLY A 545 -4.32 26.34 -38.98
N SER A 546 -3.36 25.62 -39.57
CA SER A 546 -2.23 25.02 -38.86
C SER A 546 -1.08 25.99 -38.64
N TYR A 547 -0.35 25.82 -37.54
CA TYR A 547 0.83 26.63 -37.23
C TYR A 547 2.13 26.00 -37.78
N ALA A 548 3.00 26.84 -38.32
CA ALA A 548 4.38 26.51 -38.66
C ALA A 548 5.33 27.17 -37.66
N TYR A 549 6.13 26.37 -36.97
CA TYR A 549 7.08 26.82 -35.94
C TYR A 549 8.50 26.91 -36.52
N GLN A 550 9.24 27.94 -36.13
CA GLN A 550 10.65 28.09 -36.45
C GLN A 550 11.39 28.63 -35.23
N TRP A 551 12.13 27.75 -34.56
CA TRP A 551 13.02 28.12 -33.46
C TRP A 551 14.40 28.53 -33.97
N SER A 552 15.13 29.34 -33.21
CA SER A 552 16.49 29.79 -33.53
C SER A 552 17.50 28.63 -33.60
N ASN A 553 17.20 27.49 -32.97
CA ASN A 553 17.97 26.24 -33.07
C ASN A 553 17.54 25.35 -34.27
N SER A 554 16.73 25.87 -35.19
CA SER A 554 16.15 25.14 -36.33
C SER A 554 15.06 24.12 -35.97
N GLY A 555 14.53 24.14 -34.74
CA GLY A 555 13.37 23.35 -34.36
C GLY A 555 12.11 23.78 -35.13
N ALA A 556 11.27 22.81 -35.51
CA ALA A 556 10.05 23.04 -36.31
C ALA A 556 8.76 22.53 -35.64
N THR A 557 8.83 22.22 -34.36
CA THR A 557 7.75 21.71 -33.52
C THR A 557 7.41 22.70 -32.40
N PRO A 558 6.22 22.61 -31.79
CA PRO A 558 5.86 23.45 -30.63
C PRO A 558 6.77 23.22 -29.41
N GLU A 559 7.45 22.07 -29.34
CA GLU A 559 8.37 21.70 -28.26
C GLU A 559 9.78 21.47 -28.82
N ILE A 560 10.80 21.95 -28.09
CA ILE A 560 12.22 21.69 -28.35
C ILE A 560 12.91 21.26 -27.06
N ASP A 561 13.64 20.15 -27.13
CA ASP A 561 14.33 19.54 -25.99
C ASP A 561 15.84 19.47 -26.23
N ASN A 562 16.56 19.00 -25.22
CA ASN A 562 18.02 18.83 -25.20
C ASN A 562 18.76 20.16 -25.38
N LEU A 563 18.27 21.20 -24.73
CA LEU A 563 18.79 22.56 -24.86
C LEU A 563 19.89 22.82 -23.84
N SER A 564 21.01 23.38 -24.30
CA SER A 564 22.00 24.01 -23.42
C SER A 564 21.50 25.39 -22.97
N ALA A 565 22.10 25.96 -21.92
CA ALA A 565 21.80 27.33 -21.50
C ALA A 565 21.99 28.34 -22.64
N GLY A 566 21.01 29.23 -22.84
CA GLY A 566 20.97 30.18 -23.94
C GLY A 566 19.56 30.72 -24.21
N ASN A 567 19.48 31.70 -25.10
CA ASN A 567 18.20 32.30 -25.52
C ASN A 567 17.69 31.67 -26.82
N TYR A 568 16.47 31.16 -26.80
CA TYR A 568 15.81 30.51 -27.93
C TYR A 568 14.65 31.37 -28.40
N ALA A 569 14.81 31.94 -29.59
CA ALA A 569 13.76 32.72 -30.24
C ALA A 569 12.87 31.81 -31.07
N ILE A 570 11.58 32.11 -31.14
CA ILE A 570 10.60 31.40 -31.97
C ILE A 570 9.85 32.40 -32.86
N THR A 571 9.65 31.99 -34.10
CA THR A 571 8.69 32.58 -35.02
C THR A 571 7.61 31.55 -35.32
N VAL A 572 6.33 31.95 -35.23
CA VAL A 572 5.19 31.11 -35.59
C VAL A 572 4.38 31.81 -36.67
N LEU A 573 4.07 31.06 -37.73
CA LEU A 573 3.16 31.47 -38.80
C LEU A 573 1.89 30.64 -38.74
N ASP A 574 0.73 31.25 -38.98
CA ASP A 574 -0.52 30.51 -39.22
C ASP A 574 -0.71 30.17 -40.71
N GLY A 575 -1.83 29.53 -41.04
CA GLY A 575 -2.18 29.13 -42.41
C GLY A 575 -2.39 30.28 -43.39
N ASN A 576 -2.55 31.52 -42.92
CA ASN A 576 -2.61 32.73 -43.73
C ASN A 576 -1.28 33.51 -43.75
N ASN A 577 -0.20 32.93 -43.22
CA ASN A 577 1.12 33.54 -43.04
C ASN A 577 1.12 34.75 -42.08
N CYS A 578 0.20 34.81 -41.12
CA CYS A 578 0.24 35.80 -40.05
C CYS A 578 1.33 35.41 -39.03
N GLU A 579 2.18 36.37 -38.65
CA GLU A 579 3.39 36.10 -37.86
C GLU A 579 3.26 36.55 -36.40
N ILE A 580 3.72 35.70 -35.47
CA ILE A 580 4.00 36.07 -34.08
C ILE A 580 5.37 35.53 -33.65
N THR A 581 6.12 36.33 -32.89
CA THR A 581 7.48 35.98 -32.43
C THR A 581 7.59 36.07 -30.91
N GLY A 582 8.45 35.25 -30.32
CA GLY A 582 8.80 35.29 -28.90
C GLY A 582 10.20 34.77 -28.63
N SER A 583 10.65 34.81 -27.38
CA SER A 583 11.92 34.20 -26.98
C SER A 583 11.88 33.74 -25.52
N VAL A 584 12.68 32.73 -25.21
CA VAL A 584 12.77 32.11 -23.89
C VAL A 584 14.24 31.85 -23.54
N GLU A 585 14.63 32.14 -22.30
CA GLU A 585 16.03 32.03 -21.84
C GLU A 585 16.20 30.81 -20.95
N ILE A 586 16.87 29.77 -21.47
CA ILE A 586 17.26 28.59 -20.69
C ILE A 586 18.50 28.95 -19.86
N THR A 587 18.41 28.80 -18.55
CA THR A 587 19.53 29.02 -17.62
C THR A 587 20.12 27.68 -17.14
N GLN A 588 21.29 27.72 -16.49
CA GLN A 588 21.92 26.57 -15.84
C GLN A 588 22.49 27.00 -14.47
N PRO A 589 22.64 26.09 -13.50
CA PRO A 589 23.26 26.42 -12.22
C PRO A 589 24.78 26.66 -12.33
N GLU A 590 25.36 27.27 -11.29
CA GLU A 590 26.81 27.33 -11.09
C GLU A 590 27.38 25.91 -10.87
N PRO A 591 28.64 25.62 -11.28
CA PRO A 591 29.23 24.30 -11.07
C PRO A 591 29.44 23.99 -9.59
N VAL A 592 29.29 22.73 -9.20
CA VAL A 592 29.58 22.26 -7.82
C VAL A 592 31.09 22.26 -7.60
N LEU A 593 31.53 22.95 -6.54
CA LEU A 593 32.92 23.05 -6.10
C LEU A 593 33.08 22.40 -4.72
N VAL A 594 34.26 21.80 -4.50
CA VAL A 594 34.63 21.13 -3.26
C VAL A 594 35.87 21.77 -2.68
N ASP A 595 35.73 22.37 -1.51
CA ASP A 595 36.84 22.96 -0.76
C ASP A 595 37.21 22.08 0.43
N VAL A 596 38.51 21.82 0.62
CA VAL A 596 39.01 21.11 1.80
C VAL A 596 39.26 22.12 2.91
N ILE A 597 38.56 21.95 4.02
CA ILE A 597 38.55 22.90 5.14
C ILE A 597 39.60 22.53 6.18
N ASP A 598 39.72 21.24 6.51
CA ASP A 598 40.63 20.75 7.53
C ASP A 598 41.09 19.31 7.25
N ILE A 599 42.32 18.99 7.64
CA ILE A 599 42.91 17.65 7.53
C ILE A 599 43.61 17.33 8.86
N ILE A 600 43.29 16.16 9.41
CA ILE A 600 43.94 15.58 10.58
C ILE A 600 44.71 14.35 10.11
N ASP A 601 46.03 14.36 10.27
CA ASP A 601 46.91 13.24 9.95
C ASP A 601 46.88 12.15 11.01
N ASN A 602 47.29 10.94 10.65
CA ASN A 602 47.39 9.83 11.58
C ASN A 602 48.48 10.06 12.65
N ILE A 603 48.20 9.68 13.89
CA ILE A 603 49.16 9.85 15.00
C ILE A 603 50.27 8.79 14.95
N CYS A 604 49.93 7.56 14.57
CA CYS A 604 50.88 6.44 14.47
C CYS A 604 50.92 5.86 13.06
N PHE A 605 52.07 5.30 12.68
CA PHE A 605 52.20 4.57 11.42
C PHE A 605 51.24 3.37 11.42
N GLY A 606 50.46 3.22 10.34
CA GLY A 606 49.46 2.16 10.19
C GLY A 606 48.16 2.40 10.97
N ALA A 607 48.01 3.54 11.67
CA ALA A 607 46.76 3.90 12.32
C ALA A 607 45.67 4.29 11.31
N SER A 608 44.47 4.55 11.81
CA SER A 608 43.35 5.04 11.01
C SER A 608 42.56 6.03 11.85
N ASP A 609 43.25 7.01 12.42
CA ASP A 609 42.69 8.05 13.28
C ASP A 609 42.65 9.43 12.62
N GLY A 610 43.10 9.52 11.36
CA GLY A 610 43.01 10.72 10.55
C GLY A 610 41.57 11.10 10.15
N ALA A 611 41.42 12.33 9.68
CA ALA A 611 40.13 12.89 9.26
C ALA A 611 40.29 13.95 8.17
N ILE A 612 39.27 14.09 7.31
CA ILE A 612 39.15 15.16 6.30
C ILE A 612 37.80 15.85 6.50
N THR A 613 37.80 17.18 6.55
CA THR A 613 36.58 18.01 6.54
C THR A 613 36.52 18.84 5.27
N VAL A 614 35.37 18.87 4.59
CA VAL A 614 35.15 19.60 3.34
C VAL A 614 33.95 20.53 3.39
N GLU A 615 33.83 21.44 2.42
CA GLU A 615 32.67 22.29 2.21
C GLU A 615 32.30 22.30 0.71
N GLY A 616 31.00 22.27 0.42
CA GLY A 616 30.47 22.35 -0.94
C GLY A 616 29.91 23.73 -1.26
N SER A 617 30.17 24.23 -2.47
CA SER A 617 29.56 25.46 -3.00
C SER A 617 29.13 25.30 -4.46
N GLY A 618 28.26 26.18 -4.97
CA GLY A 618 27.66 26.05 -6.31
C GLY A 618 26.53 25.00 -6.38
N GLY A 619 25.98 24.73 -7.56
CA GLY A 619 24.86 23.79 -7.72
C GLY A 619 23.61 24.14 -6.88
N THR A 620 22.85 23.10 -6.51
CA THR A 620 21.60 23.18 -5.75
C THR A 620 21.69 22.43 -4.42
N SER A 621 21.77 23.17 -3.30
CA SER A 621 21.76 22.59 -1.95
C SER A 621 20.48 21.77 -1.63
N PRO A 622 20.52 20.76 -0.74
CA PRO A 622 21.63 20.32 0.11
C PRO A 622 22.66 19.44 -0.62
N TYR A 623 23.83 19.26 0.00
CA TYR A 623 24.92 18.43 -0.54
C TYR A 623 25.07 17.09 0.19
N GLU A 624 25.55 16.10 -0.53
CA GLU A 624 26.09 14.86 -0.01
C GLU A 624 27.58 14.73 -0.37
N PHE A 625 28.34 14.07 0.49
CA PHE A 625 29.79 13.98 0.43
C PHE A 625 30.21 12.51 0.36
N SER A 626 31.23 12.18 -0.43
CA SER A 626 31.76 10.83 -0.60
C SER A 626 33.29 10.84 -0.73
N LEU A 627 33.94 9.77 -0.25
CA LEU A 627 35.38 9.53 -0.45
C LEU A 627 35.69 8.53 -1.57
N ASP A 628 34.69 7.74 -2.00
CA ASP A 628 34.82 6.67 -2.98
C ASP A 628 34.05 6.97 -4.28
N GLY A 629 33.24 8.04 -4.29
CA GLY A 629 32.35 8.40 -5.39
C GLY A 629 31.06 7.56 -5.46
N GLU A 630 30.85 6.65 -4.52
CA GLU A 630 29.74 5.67 -4.55
C GLU A 630 28.88 5.77 -3.29
N SER A 631 29.52 5.81 -2.12
CA SER A 631 28.91 5.89 -0.81
C SER A 631 28.86 7.35 -0.34
N PHE A 632 27.65 7.92 -0.33
CA PHE A 632 27.42 9.31 0.04
C PHE A 632 26.89 9.44 1.47
N GLN A 633 27.35 10.47 2.18
CA GLN A 633 26.92 10.85 3.51
C GLN A 633 26.58 12.35 3.56
N SER A 634 25.68 12.75 4.47
CA SER A 634 25.33 14.16 4.66
C SER A 634 26.33 14.93 5.53
N SER A 635 27.19 14.23 6.26
CA SER A 635 28.23 14.83 7.08
C SER A 635 29.41 15.28 6.19
N PRO A 636 29.88 16.53 6.31
CA PRO A 636 31.08 17.00 5.61
C PRO A 636 32.40 16.48 6.21
N VAL A 637 32.33 15.70 7.29
CA VAL A 637 33.49 15.18 8.02
C VAL A 637 33.63 13.69 7.78
N PHE A 638 34.79 13.28 7.31
CA PHE A 638 35.23 11.89 7.20
C PHE A 638 36.27 11.60 8.27
N GLY A 639 36.02 10.64 9.15
CA GLY A 639 36.96 10.26 10.20
C GLY A 639 37.35 8.79 10.11
N ASN A 640 38.30 8.39 10.96
CA ASN A 640 38.90 7.07 10.99
C ASN A 640 39.63 6.68 9.68
N LEU A 641 40.32 7.64 9.07
CA LEU A 641 40.97 7.45 7.78
C LEU A 641 42.40 6.97 7.96
N PRO A 642 42.83 5.85 7.32
CA PRO A 642 44.25 5.54 7.20
C PRO A 642 44.96 6.55 6.30
N ALA A 643 46.29 6.60 6.36
CA ALA A 643 47.07 7.43 5.46
C ALA A 643 46.88 7.02 3.99
N GLY A 644 46.72 8.00 3.12
CA GLY A 644 46.47 7.80 1.69
C GLY A 644 45.90 9.04 1.00
N ASP A 645 45.84 8.97 -0.32
CA ASP A 645 45.22 9.98 -1.17
C ASP A 645 43.73 9.67 -1.35
N TYR A 646 42.87 10.64 -1.05
CA TYR A 646 41.43 10.56 -1.17
C TYR A 646 40.91 11.48 -2.27
N THR A 647 39.98 10.98 -3.09
CA THR A 647 39.22 11.80 -4.03
C THR A 647 37.85 12.05 -3.43
N ILE A 648 37.65 13.27 -2.94
CA ILE A 648 36.38 13.68 -2.35
C ILE A 648 35.44 14.09 -3.46
N THR A 649 34.26 13.49 -3.49
CA THR A 649 33.16 13.84 -4.38
C THR A 649 32.06 14.50 -3.57
N ILE A 650 31.60 15.67 -3.99
CA ILE A 650 30.37 16.28 -3.50
C ILE A 650 29.33 16.18 -4.58
N ARG A 651 28.12 15.78 -4.20
CA ARG A 651 26.93 15.79 -5.06
C ARG A 651 25.87 16.71 -4.48
N ASP A 652 25.25 17.51 -5.31
CA ASP A 652 24.14 18.37 -4.91
C ASP A 652 22.78 17.65 -4.99
N LEU A 653 21.67 18.36 -4.75
CA LEU A 653 20.31 17.80 -4.75
C LEU A 653 19.88 17.27 -6.13
N GLU A 654 20.35 17.91 -7.21
CA GLU A 654 19.98 17.55 -8.59
C GLU A 654 20.92 16.48 -9.18
N GLY A 655 21.89 16.02 -8.39
CA GLY A 655 22.83 14.97 -8.77
C GLY A 655 24.10 15.50 -9.46
N CYS A 656 24.35 16.80 -9.44
CA CYS A 656 25.53 17.41 -10.02
C CYS A 656 26.75 17.17 -9.12
N GLU A 657 27.86 16.71 -9.69
CA GLU A 657 29.04 16.31 -8.93
C GLU A 657 30.22 17.25 -9.15
N GLY A 658 30.96 17.52 -8.07
CA GLY A 658 32.28 18.14 -8.07
C GLY A 658 33.27 17.26 -7.32
N THR A 659 34.54 17.27 -7.73
CA THR A 659 35.58 16.46 -7.09
C THR A 659 36.81 17.28 -6.72
N THR A 660 37.45 16.94 -5.60
CA THR A 660 38.78 17.43 -5.22
C THR A 660 39.64 16.31 -4.63
N GLN A 661 40.94 16.56 -4.47
CA GLN A 661 41.87 15.61 -3.86
C GLN A 661 42.38 16.15 -2.53
N ALA A 662 42.52 15.26 -1.54
CA ALA A 662 43.20 15.52 -0.27
C ALA A 662 44.00 14.29 0.14
N ALA A 663 45.05 14.46 0.94
CA ALA A 663 45.86 13.37 1.45
C ALA A 663 45.86 13.39 2.98
N VAL A 664 45.73 12.23 3.60
CA VAL A 664 46.02 12.01 5.02
C VAL A 664 47.42 11.42 5.10
N ASP A 665 48.32 12.09 5.81
CA ASP A 665 49.68 11.61 6.01
C ASP A 665 49.78 10.76 7.30
N GLN A 666 50.91 10.05 7.44
CA GLN A 666 51.29 9.35 8.68
C GLN A 666 52.78 9.52 8.96
N PRO A 667 53.21 9.41 10.24
CA PRO A 667 54.62 9.41 10.58
C PRO A 667 55.33 8.15 10.08
N VAL A 668 56.67 8.16 10.12
CA VAL A 668 57.50 6.99 9.79
C VAL A 668 57.31 5.88 10.84
N GLU A 669 57.34 4.62 10.41
CA GLU A 669 57.22 3.44 11.29
C GLU A 669 58.25 3.44 12.44
N LEU A 670 57.76 3.25 13.67
CA LEU A 670 58.59 3.06 14.86
C LEU A 670 59.09 1.60 14.88
N LEU A 671 60.41 1.42 15.02
CA LEU A 671 61.06 0.11 15.00
C LEU A 671 61.98 -0.04 16.21
N VAL A 672 62.11 -1.25 16.73
CA VAL A 672 63.10 -1.64 17.73
C VAL A 672 63.77 -2.94 17.30
N ASP A 673 65.08 -3.02 17.51
CA ASP A 673 65.89 -4.23 17.32
C ASP A 673 66.49 -4.62 18.67
N ALA A 674 66.10 -5.75 19.24
CA ALA A 674 66.58 -6.31 20.50
C ALA A 674 67.97 -6.96 20.38
N GLY A 675 68.48 -7.11 19.15
CA GLY A 675 69.72 -7.79 18.82
C GLY A 675 69.54 -9.30 18.60
N PRO A 676 70.61 -9.99 18.14
CA PRO A 676 70.54 -11.42 17.83
C PRO A 676 70.44 -12.28 19.10
N ASP A 677 69.85 -13.46 18.95
CA ASP A 677 69.87 -14.51 19.97
C ASP A 677 71.29 -14.81 20.47
N GLN A 678 71.42 -15.02 21.78
CA GLN A 678 72.71 -15.21 22.43
C GLN A 678 72.77 -16.55 23.19
N PHE A 679 73.98 -17.06 23.39
CA PHE A 679 74.22 -18.29 24.16
C PHE A 679 75.05 -17.96 25.40
N ILE A 680 74.59 -18.42 26.57
CA ILE A 680 75.31 -18.32 27.84
C ILE A 680 75.46 -19.70 28.46
N GLN A 681 76.53 -19.90 29.24
CA GLN A 681 76.63 -21.04 30.14
C GLN A 681 75.84 -20.76 31.42
N LEU A 682 75.27 -21.81 32.02
CA LEU A 682 74.52 -21.69 33.27
C LEU A 682 75.32 -20.92 34.34
N GLY A 683 74.73 -19.86 34.89
CA GLY A 683 75.33 -19.01 35.94
C GLY A 683 76.13 -17.82 35.44
N TYR A 684 76.33 -17.68 34.13
CA TYR A 684 76.96 -16.50 33.52
C TYR A 684 75.92 -15.50 33.01
N GLU A 685 76.24 -14.22 33.09
CA GLU A 685 75.40 -13.13 32.58
C GLU A 685 75.83 -12.67 31.18
N THR A 686 74.88 -12.14 30.42
CA THR A 686 75.16 -11.43 29.16
C THR A 686 74.38 -10.12 29.08
N THR A 687 74.81 -9.22 28.20
CA THR A 687 74.14 -7.95 27.93
C THR A 687 73.34 -8.00 26.64
N VAL A 688 72.11 -7.50 26.71
CA VAL A 688 71.24 -7.25 25.56
C VAL A 688 71.11 -5.74 25.39
N HIS A 689 71.26 -5.27 24.16
CA HIS A 689 71.11 -3.86 23.80
C HIS A 689 70.04 -3.72 22.72
N ALA A 690 68.93 -3.08 23.08
CA ALA A 690 67.90 -2.70 22.13
C ALA A 690 68.20 -1.34 21.50
N VAL A 691 68.01 -1.24 20.18
CA VAL A 691 68.18 -0.01 19.40
C VAL A 691 66.85 0.37 18.77
N ALA A 692 66.34 1.57 19.08
CA ALA A 692 65.12 2.12 18.51
C ALA A 692 65.40 3.01 17.29
N SER A 693 64.46 3.08 16.34
CA SER A 693 64.53 4.02 15.20
C SER A 693 64.38 5.49 15.64
N ASN A 694 63.75 5.75 16.79
CA ASN A 694 63.61 7.07 17.41
C ASN A 694 64.32 7.11 18.78
N PRO A 695 65.18 8.11 19.07
CA PRO A 695 65.85 8.22 20.37
C PRO A 695 64.95 8.62 21.55
N LEU A 696 63.77 9.21 21.30
CA LEU A 696 62.84 9.66 22.35
C LEU A 696 61.75 8.62 22.62
N VAL A 697 62.16 7.49 23.21
CA VAL A 697 61.25 6.39 23.54
C VAL A 697 61.51 5.86 24.95
N SER A 698 60.46 5.32 25.57
CA SER A 698 60.54 4.53 26.79
C SER A 698 60.76 3.05 26.45
N TYR A 699 61.39 2.28 27.34
CA TYR A 699 61.69 0.86 27.13
C TYR A 699 61.08 0.04 28.27
N ALA A 700 60.34 -1.01 27.91
CA ALA A 700 59.81 -2.00 28.83
C ALA A 700 60.24 -3.40 28.38
N TRP A 701 60.78 -4.20 29.30
CA TRP A 701 61.22 -5.56 29.02
C TRP A 701 60.33 -6.58 29.73
N SER A 702 60.15 -7.76 29.12
CA SER A 702 59.44 -8.89 29.73
C SER A 702 60.05 -10.21 29.26
N PRO A 703 60.19 -11.24 30.12
CA PRO A 703 59.91 -11.25 31.55
C PRO A 703 60.97 -10.48 32.36
N GLN A 704 60.62 -10.06 33.59
CA GLN A 704 61.55 -9.37 34.50
C GLN A 704 62.53 -10.32 35.24
N ASP A 705 62.37 -11.63 35.03
CA ASP A 705 63.19 -12.64 35.69
C ASP A 705 64.64 -12.59 35.21
N SER A 706 65.57 -12.57 36.18
CA SER A 706 67.01 -12.48 35.94
C SER A 706 67.43 -11.29 35.05
N LEU A 707 66.63 -10.23 34.98
CA LEU A 707 66.88 -9.05 34.16
C LEU A 707 67.19 -7.82 35.03
N ARG A 708 68.19 -7.03 34.63
CA ARG A 708 68.51 -5.76 35.27
C ARG A 708 68.93 -4.71 34.25
N CYS A 709 68.28 -3.55 34.23
CA CYS A 709 68.70 -2.39 33.46
C CYS A 709 70.11 -1.94 33.83
N ILE A 710 70.97 -1.65 32.84
CA ILE A 710 72.30 -1.09 33.05
C ILE A 710 72.42 0.22 32.29
N GLY A 711 72.78 1.31 33.00
CA GLY A 711 72.98 2.64 32.42
C GLY A 711 72.05 3.68 33.03
N ALA A 712 72.19 4.93 32.59
CA ALA A 712 71.21 5.98 32.86
C ALA A 712 70.04 5.80 31.89
N ASP A 713 68.82 5.88 32.40
CA ASP A 713 67.53 5.95 31.68
C ASP A 713 67.68 6.57 30.27
N PRO A 714 67.23 5.88 29.20
CA PRO A 714 66.32 4.74 29.15
C PRO A 714 66.96 3.34 29.20
N CYS A 715 66.22 2.35 29.76
CA CYS A 715 66.59 0.92 29.91
C CYS A 715 66.73 0.17 28.56
N SER A 716 67.44 0.77 27.61
CA SER A 716 67.84 0.20 26.31
C SER A 716 68.92 -0.88 26.43
N ASN A 717 69.58 -0.98 27.57
CA ASN A 717 70.60 -1.98 27.87
C ASN A 717 70.19 -2.76 29.11
N VAL A 718 70.12 -4.09 29.00
CA VAL A 718 69.80 -4.98 30.11
C VAL A 718 70.85 -6.06 30.28
N LEU A 719 71.14 -6.39 31.53
CA LEU A 719 71.88 -7.58 31.94
C LEU A 719 70.89 -8.70 32.17
N VAL A 720 71.15 -9.87 31.58
CA VAL A 720 70.31 -11.05 31.75
C VAL A 720 71.15 -12.26 32.15
N ASN A 721 70.66 -13.02 33.13
CA ASN A 721 71.25 -14.29 33.58
C ASN A 721 70.15 -15.32 33.89
N PRO A 722 69.36 -15.73 32.88
CA PRO A 722 68.30 -16.69 33.09
C PRO A 722 68.88 -18.09 33.37
N VAL A 723 68.16 -18.86 34.18
CA VAL A 723 68.51 -20.25 34.55
C VAL A 723 68.07 -21.25 33.47
N ASN A 724 67.01 -20.92 32.74
CA ASN A 724 66.51 -21.67 31.59
C ASN A 724 66.62 -20.82 30.33
N THR A 725 66.54 -21.45 29.15
CA THR A 725 66.43 -20.66 27.92
C THR A 725 65.19 -19.78 27.99
N THR A 726 65.38 -18.47 27.86
CA THR A 726 64.33 -17.46 28.04
C THR A 726 64.35 -16.49 26.87
N THR A 727 63.18 -16.23 26.29
CA THR A 727 62.97 -15.16 25.31
C THR A 727 62.54 -13.90 26.05
N TYR A 728 63.28 -12.81 25.84
CA TYR A 728 62.99 -11.49 26.37
C TYR A 728 62.41 -10.63 25.25
N GLN A 729 61.23 -10.08 25.46
CA GLN A 729 60.59 -9.11 24.59
C GLN A 729 60.87 -7.70 25.11
N VAL A 730 61.25 -6.80 24.21
CA VAL A 730 61.30 -5.36 24.45
C VAL A 730 60.11 -4.69 23.77
N THR A 731 59.42 -3.83 24.50
CA THR A 731 58.41 -2.91 23.98
C THR A 731 58.94 -1.50 24.15
N ILE A 732 58.94 -0.71 23.08
CA ILE A 732 59.22 0.72 23.12
C ILE A 732 57.96 1.53 22.85
N VAL A 733 57.85 2.69 23.51
CA VAL A 733 56.74 3.65 23.29
C VAL A 733 57.31 5.05 23.14
N ASP A 734 56.93 5.75 22.08
CA ASP A 734 57.34 7.15 21.84
C ASP A 734 56.48 8.19 22.57
N GLU A 735 56.76 9.48 22.35
CA GLU A 735 56.03 10.59 22.99
C GLU A 735 54.57 10.74 22.54
N THR A 736 54.23 10.18 21.36
CA THR A 736 52.87 10.17 20.80
C THR A 736 52.06 8.95 21.22
N GLY A 737 52.70 7.97 21.87
CA GLY A 737 52.06 6.74 22.36
C GLY A 737 52.10 5.57 21.37
N CYS A 738 52.89 5.67 20.29
CA CYS A 738 53.04 4.58 19.33
C CYS A 738 54.01 3.53 19.87
N GLU A 739 53.67 2.24 19.72
CA GLU A 739 54.44 1.13 20.27
C GLU A 739 55.15 0.31 19.19
N ALA A 740 56.33 -0.20 19.51
CA ALA A 740 57.02 -1.23 18.71
C ALA A 740 57.61 -2.30 19.62
N THR A 741 57.64 -3.55 19.15
CA THR A 741 58.16 -4.68 19.92
C THR A 741 59.16 -5.52 19.14
N ASP A 742 60.15 -6.06 19.83
CA ASP A 742 61.05 -7.09 19.30
C ASP A 742 61.47 -8.08 20.39
N GLU A 743 62.01 -9.22 19.99
CA GLU A 743 62.36 -10.33 20.88
C GLU A 743 63.79 -10.81 20.68
N VAL A 744 64.42 -11.20 21.78
CA VAL A 744 65.73 -11.86 21.79
C VAL A 744 65.72 -13.06 22.71
N THR A 745 66.22 -14.19 22.22
CA THR A 745 66.31 -15.44 22.99
C THR A 745 67.70 -15.64 23.55
N ILE A 746 67.76 -15.88 24.86
CA ILE A 746 68.99 -16.24 25.57
C ILE A 746 68.99 -17.74 25.81
N HIS A 747 69.76 -18.46 25.00
CA HIS A 747 69.93 -19.90 25.11
C HIS A 747 70.91 -20.25 26.23
N VAL A 748 70.41 -20.98 27.24
CA VAL A 748 71.22 -21.42 28.38
C VAL A 748 71.74 -22.82 28.14
N ILE A 749 73.06 -22.93 27.98
CA ILE A 749 73.78 -24.20 27.91
C ILE A 749 73.98 -24.71 29.33
N LYS A 750 73.26 -25.78 29.70
CA LYS A 750 73.34 -26.43 31.02
C LYS A 750 74.54 -27.37 31.14
N ASP A 751 75.72 -26.85 30.87
CA ASP A 751 76.95 -27.54 31.22
C ASP A 751 77.19 -27.37 32.72
N ARG A 752 77.53 -28.48 33.40
CA ARG A 752 77.65 -28.55 34.86
C ARG A 752 79.08 -28.95 35.26
N PRO A 753 80.10 -28.20 34.83
CA PRO A 753 81.47 -28.60 35.07
C PRO A 753 81.80 -28.46 36.56
N VAL A 754 82.17 -29.60 37.15
CA VAL A 754 82.68 -29.70 38.50
C VAL A 754 84.06 -30.33 38.43
N TYR A 755 85.03 -29.72 39.10
CA TYR A 755 86.38 -30.28 39.24
C TYR A 755 86.58 -30.77 40.67
N ILE A 756 86.86 -32.07 40.81
CA ILE A 756 87.19 -32.69 42.09
C ILE A 756 88.63 -33.21 41.99
N PRO A 757 89.58 -32.70 42.78
CA PRO A 757 90.95 -33.16 42.72
C PRO A 757 91.05 -34.63 43.15
N ASN A 758 91.99 -35.37 42.59
CA ASN A 758 92.24 -36.77 42.96
C ASN A 758 93.34 -36.93 44.02
N GLY A 759 93.85 -35.82 44.55
CA GLY A 759 94.76 -35.82 45.68
C GLY A 759 95.02 -34.44 46.23
N PHE A 760 95.39 -34.39 47.51
CA PHE A 760 95.73 -33.15 48.21
C PHE A 760 96.89 -33.32 49.20
N THR A 761 97.55 -32.21 49.54
CA THR A 761 98.79 -32.16 50.33
C THR A 761 98.65 -31.24 51.54
N PRO A 762 98.03 -31.69 52.64
CA PRO A 762 97.84 -30.88 53.84
C PRO A 762 99.16 -30.72 54.60
N ASP A 763 99.94 -29.70 54.24
CA ASP A 763 101.24 -29.35 54.80
C ASP A 763 101.32 -27.91 55.38
N GLY A 764 100.27 -27.11 55.19
CA GLY A 764 100.08 -25.79 55.76
C GLY A 764 100.71 -24.65 54.97
N ASP A 765 101.08 -24.87 53.70
CA ASP A 765 101.64 -23.84 52.82
C ASP A 765 100.57 -22.91 52.19
N GLY A 766 99.29 -23.20 52.42
CA GLY A 766 98.13 -22.48 51.90
C GLY A 766 97.68 -22.94 50.51
N ILE A 767 98.28 -23.99 49.96
CA ILE A 767 97.98 -24.56 48.65
C ILE A 767 97.59 -26.03 48.85
N ASN A 768 96.39 -26.41 48.40
CA ASN A 768 95.98 -27.82 48.39
C ASN A 768 95.96 -28.45 49.80
N ASP A 769 95.70 -27.61 50.81
CA ASP A 769 95.67 -27.98 52.22
C ASP A 769 94.33 -28.59 52.65
N GLY A 770 93.29 -28.39 51.85
CA GLY A 770 91.96 -28.91 52.08
C GLY A 770 91.39 -29.55 50.82
N PHE A 771 90.81 -30.75 50.97
CA PHE A 771 90.08 -31.42 49.92
C PHE A 771 88.63 -30.92 49.86
N THR A 772 88.29 -30.27 48.75
CA THR A 772 86.94 -29.77 48.47
C THR A 772 86.57 -29.97 46.99
N VAL A 773 85.34 -29.61 46.64
CA VAL A 773 84.86 -29.61 45.26
C VAL A 773 84.94 -28.20 44.67
N PHE A 774 85.54 -28.07 43.48
CA PHE A 774 85.64 -26.80 42.77
C PHE A 774 84.54 -26.68 41.72
N GLY A 775 83.85 -25.55 41.73
CA GLY A 775 82.72 -25.26 40.85
C GLY A 775 82.82 -23.86 40.25
N GLY A 776 82.33 -23.72 39.02
CA GLY A 776 82.07 -22.42 38.41
C GLY A 776 80.77 -21.77 38.91
N PRO A 777 80.35 -20.64 38.31
CA PRO A 777 79.14 -19.89 38.69
C PRO A 777 77.82 -20.70 38.64
N ALA A 778 77.80 -21.83 37.92
CA ALA A 778 76.67 -22.75 37.87
C ALA A 778 76.41 -23.50 39.19
N VAL A 779 77.44 -23.65 40.04
CA VAL A 779 77.36 -24.42 41.29
C VAL A 779 76.81 -23.53 42.41
N ASP A 780 75.62 -23.87 42.94
CA ASP A 780 75.01 -23.18 44.07
C ASP A 780 75.77 -23.51 45.37
N ARG A 781 75.91 -24.80 45.69
CA ARG A 781 76.65 -25.27 46.89
C ARG A 781 77.04 -26.73 46.80
N ILE A 782 78.01 -27.13 47.60
CA ILE A 782 78.24 -28.53 47.94
C ILE A 782 77.24 -28.87 49.04
N GLN A 783 76.17 -29.61 48.69
CA GLN A 783 75.12 -30.00 49.63
C GLN A 783 75.66 -30.92 50.72
N GLU A 784 76.49 -31.88 50.35
CA GLU A 784 77.11 -32.83 51.26
C GLU A 784 78.47 -33.29 50.72
N LEU A 785 79.49 -33.37 51.57
CA LEU A 785 80.80 -33.93 51.24
C LEU A 785 81.21 -34.89 52.34
N LYS A 786 81.34 -36.17 51.98
CA LYS A 786 81.74 -37.26 52.87
C LYS A 786 83.00 -37.91 52.38
N ILE A 787 83.92 -38.22 53.30
CA ILE A 787 85.15 -38.95 53.03
C ILE A 787 85.16 -40.22 53.86
N PHE A 788 85.55 -41.32 53.23
CA PHE A 788 85.64 -42.65 53.81
C PHE A 788 87.05 -43.18 53.70
N ASP A 789 87.50 -43.93 54.70
CA ASP A 789 88.72 -44.70 54.61
C ASP A 789 88.55 -45.95 53.71
N ARG A 790 89.64 -46.70 53.49
CA ARG A 790 89.63 -47.90 52.63
C ARG A 790 88.74 -49.05 53.16
N TRP A 791 88.24 -48.95 54.38
CA TRP A 791 87.40 -49.95 55.03
C TRP A 791 85.93 -49.50 55.11
N GLY A 792 85.61 -48.30 54.61
CA GLY A 792 84.26 -47.72 54.61
C GLY A 792 83.92 -46.95 55.88
N GLU A 793 84.88 -46.66 56.76
CA GLU A 793 84.67 -45.79 57.93
C GLU A 793 84.61 -44.32 57.48
N LEU A 794 83.57 -43.60 57.91
CA LEU A 794 83.40 -42.17 57.63
C LEU A 794 84.42 -41.35 58.43
N VAL A 795 85.34 -40.68 57.74
CA VAL A 795 86.41 -39.88 58.34
C VAL A 795 86.19 -38.37 58.27
N PHE A 796 85.31 -37.92 57.38
CA PHE A 796 84.89 -36.51 57.29
C PHE A 796 83.47 -36.41 56.74
N ASP A 797 82.68 -35.48 57.27
CA ASP A 797 81.31 -35.20 56.82
C ASP A 797 81.03 -33.71 57.03
N THR A 798 80.65 -33.03 55.97
CA THR A 798 80.25 -31.63 56.00
C THR A 798 79.10 -31.38 55.04
N LYS A 799 78.32 -30.33 55.30
CA LYS A 799 77.10 -30.01 54.55
C LYS A 799 76.99 -28.53 54.27
N ASN A 800 76.37 -28.21 53.14
CA ASN A 800 76.04 -26.84 52.72
C ASN A 800 77.25 -25.91 52.74
N ILE A 801 78.40 -26.36 52.23
CA ILE A 801 79.58 -25.53 52.10
C ILE A 801 79.63 -24.90 50.69
N PRO A 802 80.15 -23.66 50.56
CA PRO A 802 80.37 -23.06 49.25
C PRO A 802 81.39 -23.88 48.44
N PRO A 803 81.23 -23.95 47.10
CA PRO A 803 82.22 -24.59 46.26
C PRO A 803 83.56 -23.83 46.32
N SER A 804 84.64 -24.51 45.96
CA SER A 804 85.99 -23.92 45.83
C SER A 804 86.54 -23.31 47.13
N ASN A 805 85.98 -23.66 48.29
CA ASN A 805 86.47 -23.23 49.60
C ASN A 805 87.17 -24.39 50.30
N GLU A 806 88.49 -24.42 50.19
CA GLU A 806 89.34 -25.49 50.75
C GLU A 806 89.30 -25.51 52.28
N GLY A 807 89.17 -24.36 52.94
CA GLY A 807 89.16 -24.25 54.41
C GLY A 807 87.91 -24.84 55.08
N LEU A 808 86.87 -25.17 54.30
CA LEU A 808 85.67 -25.87 54.76
C LEU A 808 85.62 -27.33 54.27
N GLY A 809 86.62 -27.74 53.48
CA GLY A 809 86.82 -29.11 53.02
C GLY A 809 87.57 -29.97 54.05
N TRP A 810 87.99 -31.16 53.63
CA TRP A 810 88.71 -32.08 54.51
C TRP A 810 90.21 -31.75 54.55
N ASP A 811 90.74 -31.44 55.72
CA ASP A 811 92.14 -31.06 55.97
C ASP A 811 93.09 -32.26 56.19
N GLY A 812 92.61 -33.48 55.96
CA GLY A 812 93.41 -34.68 56.20
C GLY A 812 93.59 -35.03 57.68
N THR A 813 92.66 -34.59 58.54
CA THR A 813 92.57 -35.00 59.93
C THR A 813 91.34 -35.86 60.20
N PHE A 814 91.43 -36.74 61.19
CA PHE A 814 90.31 -37.52 61.72
C PHE A 814 90.41 -37.55 63.24
N ASN A 815 89.33 -37.17 63.94
CA ASN A 815 89.29 -37.05 65.41
C ASN A 815 90.43 -36.19 66.00
N GLY A 816 90.77 -35.08 65.32
CA GLY A 816 91.82 -34.15 65.74
C GLY A 816 93.25 -34.65 65.59
N LYS A 817 93.46 -35.76 64.86
CA LYS A 817 94.78 -36.31 64.53
C LYS A 817 94.98 -36.39 63.03
N THR A 818 96.22 -36.20 62.59
CA THR A 818 96.65 -36.37 61.21
C THR A 818 96.47 -37.82 60.77
N VAL A 819 95.80 -38.07 59.63
CA VAL A 819 95.70 -39.42 59.05
C VAL A 819 96.93 -39.75 58.21
N ASN A 820 97.26 -41.03 58.07
CA ASN A 820 98.42 -41.45 57.26
C ASN A 820 98.17 -41.19 55.75
N PRO A 821 99.24 -40.96 54.96
CA PRO A 821 99.13 -40.94 53.50
C PRO A 821 98.47 -42.21 52.97
N GLY A 822 97.56 -42.06 52.02
CA GLY A 822 96.74 -43.16 51.54
C GLY A 822 95.62 -42.71 50.62
N VAL A 823 94.91 -43.69 50.07
CA VAL A 823 93.76 -43.47 49.19
C VAL A 823 92.48 -43.56 50.03
N PHE A 824 91.66 -42.52 49.94
CA PHE A 824 90.35 -42.38 50.56
C PHE A 824 89.28 -42.33 49.48
N VAL A 825 88.04 -42.60 49.83
CA VAL A 825 86.91 -42.51 48.90
C VAL A 825 86.07 -41.31 49.30
N TYR A 826 85.70 -40.46 48.35
CA TYR A 826 84.78 -39.36 48.60
C TYR A 826 83.40 -39.63 47.98
N LEU A 827 82.39 -39.04 48.60
CA LEU A 827 81.05 -38.87 48.06
C LEU A 827 80.68 -37.39 48.22
N ALA A 828 80.40 -36.71 47.12
CA ALA A 828 80.02 -35.31 47.11
C ALA A 828 78.69 -35.12 46.38
N GLU A 829 77.70 -34.53 47.05
CA GLU A 829 76.45 -34.08 46.43
C GLU A 829 76.58 -32.58 46.13
N VAL A 830 76.51 -32.20 44.86
CA VAL A 830 76.68 -30.83 44.39
C VAL A 830 75.35 -30.34 43.85
N ARG A 831 74.85 -29.23 44.40
CA ARG A 831 73.63 -28.56 43.92
C ARG A 831 74.00 -27.42 42.98
N PHE A 832 73.32 -27.34 41.85
CA PHE A 832 73.45 -26.28 40.85
C PHE A 832 72.33 -25.24 40.99
N ILE A 833 72.55 -24.05 40.42
CA ILE A 833 71.61 -22.91 40.51
C ILE A 833 70.27 -23.17 39.80
N ASP A 834 70.21 -24.16 38.91
CA ASP A 834 68.98 -24.65 38.28
C ASP A 834 68.18 -25.63 39.16
N GLY A 835 68.66 -25.88 40.39
CA GLY A 835 68.01 -26.72 41.38
C GLY A 835 68.42 -28.20 41.30
N GLU A 836 69.17 -28.58 40.28
CA GLU A 836 69.62 -29.95 40.03
C GLU A 836 70.76 -30.34 40.98
N VAL A 837 70.79 -31.61 41.37
CA VAL A 837 71.79 -32.15 42.30
C VAL A 837 72.47 -33.33 41.65
N GLU A 838 73.79 -33.29 41.55
CA GLU A 838 74.58 -34.40 41.03
C GLU A 838 75.49 -34.97 42.11
N THR A 839 75.53 -36.30 42.15
CA THR A 839 76.37 -37.04 43.08
C THR A 839 77.65 -37.47 42.38
N TYR A 840 78.77 -37.08 42.93
CA TYR A 840 80.10 -37.46 42.50
C TYR A 840 80.74 -38.38 43.53
N SER A 841 81.42 -39.42 43.05
CA SER A 841 82.19 -40.30 43.92
C SER A 841 83.48 -40.70 43.22
N GLY A 842 84.55 -40.82 43.98
CA GLY A 842 85.84 -41.22 43.46
C GLY A 842 86.83 -41.42 44.60
N ASP A 843 88.08 -41.62 44.21
CA ASP A 843 89.18 -41.70 45.16
C ASP A 843 89.93 -40.37 45.25
N VAL A 844 90.39 -40.06 46.46
CA VAL A 844 91.30 -38.95 46.75
C VAL A 844 92.51 -39.49 47.48
N THR A 845 93.69 -39.16 46.96
CA THR A 845 94.97 -39.54 47.56
C THR A 845 95.45 -38.43 48.48
N LEU A 846 95.54 -38.71 49.78
CA LEU A 846 96.23 -37.83 50.72
C LEU A 846 97.73 -38.10 50.65
N VAL A 847 98.50 -37.07 50.33
CA VAL A 847 99.97 -37.10 50.25
C VAL A 847 100.53 -36.16 51.32
N ARG A 848 101.58 -36.56 52.02
CA ARG A 848 102.30 -35.72 52.99
C ARG A 848 103.80 -35.96 52.91
#